data_AF-A0A7X3VAC7-F1
#
_entry.id   AF-A0A7X3VAC7-F1
#
_cell.length_a   1.000
_cell.length_b   1.000
_cell.length_c   1.000
_cell.angle_alpha   90.00
_cell.angle_beta   90.00
_cell.angle_gamma   90.00
#
_symmetry.space_group_name_H-M   'P 1'
#
loop_
_entity.id
_entity.type
_entity.pdbx_description
1 polymer ?
#
loop_
_entity_poly.entity_id
_entity_poly.type
_entity_poly.pdbx_seq_one_letter_code
_entity_poly.pdbx_strand_id
1 'polypeptide(L)'
;MRTHLRILLAILAPVLLLTALSPARLHASPDSAADSDAASITTTLYPGWNMVGWVGPATPVSELFEAIPELTQVLAWDAEVGRYRLATPTRTDHGLSLTRGGGLWLEIGGDAAIEWNRAVSDEYVLLLLRTGWNLVGWTGEDGTSVEEALGRLGGALDAAARWDAEAGRYRVHHPGIQAVGDFSTVNHGDALWVHLGSTTRWAQPGTGRVVFEFDDEIPPDSRAEMREEMGRVMAFFGQRLGVHHDEITLSVSRTGGCASKPGFIKLNHPWCVAHEYFHILQFALAEGHQHGPTWLLEGSATYMEELYDDGLEFRRWVAPAAASHVASIRTPEAAPKGRLNYHLGFIAADWLRERAGEPALLDYYRQLPSSGSWEEAFATAFGLPLGEFYEAFEAHRAEVAPALPHLTDEVVKPVAVFLGDVPEETRATLQKEMDTVHDFLIERFGAEPAEYSVYFGATWGAVSQHARRLSANPWWDDRVRRYSLPLTWEPRCSRGFTGWMVHALDCERPLDHQSYINSYLRTLLVDKEQDSLSPMWIEAGGALYLGISFRSAGATDIDDELVPSIRVVQQSTVPLEELAPTASFRRKGHWESGDSREIGALSLLAVDWLLRRAGEGALFEYVRLLPDENTRLLDPQGWQPAFEKAFGLTIDSFYEQFEAYRATLPVP
;
A
#
# COMPACT_ATOMS: atom_id res chain seq x y z
N MET A 1 47.76 58.40 25.07
CA MET A 1 47.55 56.98 24.75
C MET A 1 46.24 56.84 24.00
N ARG A 2 46.36 56.73 22.68
CA ARG A 2 45.29 56.53 21.71
C ARG A 2 45.73 55.35 20.83
N THR A 3 44.75 54.75 20.17
CA THR A 3 44.85 53.74 19.09
C THR A 3 44.93 52.29 19.57
N HIS A 4 43.77 51.60 19.55
CA HIS A 4 43.52 50.34 18.84
C HIS A 4 42.16 49.77 19.28
N LEU A 5 41.09 50.16 18.56
CA LEU A 5 39.84 49.40 18.50
C LEU A 5 39.07 49.79 17.22
N ARG A 6 39.59 49.35 16.07
CA ARG A 6 38.87 49.30 14.78
C ARG A 6 39.51 48.20 13.95
N ILE A 7 38.81 47.07 13.81
CA ILE A 7 38.81 46.07 12.71
C ILE A 7 38.23 44.79 13.33
N LEU A 8 36.90 44.64 13.25
CA LEU A 8 36.12 43.40 13.25
C LEU A 8 34.62 43.77 13.29
N LEU A 9 34.15 44.41 12.22
CA LEU A 9 32.74 44.73 11.97
C LEU A 9 32.60 45.17 10.50
N ALA A 10 32.81 44.25 9.55
CA ALA A 10 32.62 44.52 8.12
C ALA A 10 32.57 43.28 7.21
N ILE A 11 32.00 42.14 7.65
CA ILE A 11 31.56 41.08 6.71
C ILE A 11 30.32 40.43 7.32
N LEU A 12 29.13 40.95 6.98
CA LEU A 12 27.85 40.22 6.85
C LEU A 12 26.67 41.21 6.80
N ALA A 13 26.44 41.71 5.60
CA ALA A 13 25.14 42.09 5.04
C ALA A 13 25.30 41.91 3.51
N PRO A 14 24.30 41.57 2.68
CA PRO A 14 22.84 41.60 2.91
C PRO A 14 22.01 40.49 2.21
N VAL A 15 20.98 39.91 2.85
CA VAL A 15 19.72 39.51 2.17
C VAL A 15 18.58 39.59 3.19
N LEU A 16 18.04 40.80 3.36
CA LEU A 16 16.75 41.03 4.02
C LEU A 16 15.74 41.21 2.89
N LEU A 17 15.21 40.09 2.40
CA LEU A 17 14.03 40.07 1.54
C LEU A 17 12.80 40.09 2.47
N LEU A 18 11.93 41.08 2.28
CA LEU A 18 10.63 41.14 2.93
C LEU A 18 9.79 39.90 2.56
N THR A 19 9.65 38.94 3.47
CA THR A 19 8.46 38.08 3.54
C THR A 19 7.55 38.65 4.62
N ALA A 20 6.51 39.35 4.19
CA ALA A 20 5.36 39.64 5.01
C ALA A 20 4.65 38.31 5.33
N LEU A 21 5.07 37.65 6.41
CA LEU A 21 4.26 36.63 7.06
C LEU A 21 3.12 37.38 7.79
N SER A 22 1.95 37.39 7.17
CA SER A 22 0.70 37.63 7.89
C SER A 22 0.67 36.66 9.08
N PRO A 23 0.46 37.11 10.32
CA PRO A 23 0.12 36.17 11.39
C PRO A 23 -1.15 35.48 10.94
N ALA A 24 -1.10 34.16 10.74
CA ALA A 24 -2.29 33.35 10.66
C ALA A 24 -3.07 33.64 11.95
N ARG A 25 -4.12 34.47 11.84
CA ARG A 25 -5.14 34.57 12.87
C ARG A 25 -5.81 33.21 12.89
N LEU A 26 -5.31 32.31 13.72
CA LEU A 26 -6.15 31.28 14.33
C LEU A 26 -7.34 32.05 14.92
N HIS A 27 -8.45 32.07 14.19
CA HIS A 27 -9.72 32.41 14.77
C HIS A 27 -9.98 31.28 15.75
N ALA A 28 -9.59 31.48 17.00
CA ALA A 28 -10.23 30.80 18.10
C ALA A 28 -11.70 31.19 17.98
N SER A 29 -12.54 30.28 17.48
CA SER A 29 -13.98 30.43 17.57
C SER A 29 -14.30 30.65 19.05
N PRO A 30 -14.95 31.76 19.43
CA PRO A 30 -15.36 32.00 20.81
C PRO A 30 -16.52 31.10 21.27
N ASP A 31 -16.85 30.04 20.54
CA ASP A 31 -17.87 29.05 20.86
C ASP A 31 -17.21 27.73 21.30
N SER A 32 -16.72 27.60 22.54
CA SER A 32 -16.31 26.28 23.06
C SER A 32 -16.04 26.26 24.58
N ALA A 33 -16.94 26.83 25.38
CA ALA A 33 -17.07 26.48 26.79
C ALA A 33 -18.51 26.69 27.27
N ALA A 34 -19.49 26.54 26.37
CA ALA A 34 -20.80 26.15 26.85
C ALA A 34 -20.60 24.76 27.46
N ASP A 35 -20.91 24.60 28.74
CA ASP A 35 -21.06 23.30 29.39
C ASP A 35 -21.79 22.40 28.40
N SER A 36 -21.06 21.53 27.70
CA SER A 36 -21.69 20.50 26.91
C SER A 36 -22.37 19.65 27.96
N ASP A 37 -23.69 19.72 28.05
CA ASP A 37 -24.49 18.88 28.93
C ASP A 37 -23.96 17.46 28.78
N ALA A 38 -23.17 17.01 29.77
CA ALA A 38 -22.47 15.75 29.68
C ALA A 38 -23.55 14.69 29.45
N ALA A 39 -23.36 13.86 28.43
CA ALA A 39 -24.35 12.85 28.08
C ALA A 39 -24.73 12.07 29.35
N SER A 40 -26.03 11.88 29.57
CA SER A 40 -26.52 11.21 30.76
C SER A 40 -27.58 10.19 30.37
N ILE A 41 -27.67 9.11 31.16
CA ILE A 41 -28.73 8.12 31.03
C ILE A 41 -29.54 8.06 32.32
N THR A 42 -30.84 7.86 32.17
CA THR A 42 -31.75 7.62 33.28
C THR A 42 -32.06 6.12 33.35
N THR A 43 -31.84 5.52 34.51
CA THR A 43 -32.18 4.13 34.80
C THR A 43 -33.22 4.06 35.92
N THR A 44 -34.33 3.40 35.66
CA THR A 44 -35.31 3.06 36.69
C THR A 44 -34.76 1.93 37.57
N LEU A 45 -34.70 2.15 38.88
CA LEU A 45 -34.31 1.15 39.87
C LEU A 45 -35.50 0.77 40.73
N TYR A 46 -35.76 -0.53 40.89
CA TYR A 46 -36.88 -1.05 41.66
C TYR A 46 -36.45 -1.41 43.09
N PRO A 47 -37.35 -1.38 44.09
CA PRO A 47 -37.04 -1.91 45.43
C PRO A 47 -36.50 -3.34 45.37
N GLY A 48 -35.41 -3.60 46.10
CA GLY A 48 -34.67 -4.85 46.07
C GLY A 48 -33.45 -4.82 45.13
N TRP A 49 -33.11 -5.98 44.56
CA TRP A 49 -31.90 -6.15 43.77
C TRP A 49 -32.08 -5.69 42.32
N ASN A 50 -31.17 -4.84 41.86
CA ASN A 50 -31.04 -4.38 40.48
C ASN A 50 -29.65 -4.72 39.96
N MET A 51 -29.53 -4.98 38.66
CA MET A 51 -28.25 -5.22 38.00
C MET A 51 -28.01 -4.11 36.99
N VAL A 52 -26.90 -3.37 37.14
CA VAL A 52 -26.64 -2.14 36.39
C VAL A 52 -25.21 -2.08 35.86
N GLY A 53 -25.05 -1.68 34.61
CA GLY A 53 -23.76 -1.44 33.98
C GLY A 53 -23.24 -0.03 34.30
N TRP A 54 -21.99 0.07 34.75
CA TRP A 54 -21.32 1.34 34.95
C TRP A 54 -20.75 1.86 33.61
N VAL A 55 -21.26 3.00 33.14
CA VAL A 55 -20.91 3.61 31.85
C VAL A 55 -20.28 5.01 32.01
N GLY A 56 -20.16 5.47 33.25
CA GLY A 56 -19.51 6.74 33.58
C GLY A 56 -17.99 6.62 33.72
N PRO A 57 -17.30 7.73 34.04
CA PRO A 57 -15.88 7.72 34.36
C PRO A 57 -15.58 6.88 35.62
N ALA A 58 -14.31 6.63 35.90
CA ALA A 58 -13.92 5.93 37.12
C ALA A 58 -14.32 6.75 38.36
N THR A 59 -15.14 6.15 39.23
CA THR A 59 -15.79 6.87 40.34
C THR A 59 -15.71 6.03 41.63
N PRO A 60 -15.40 6.61 42.80
CA PRO A 60 -15.47 5.88 44.07
C PRO A 60 -16.93 5.51 44.41
N VAL A 61 -17.16 4.32 44.96
CA VAL A 61 -18.52 3.84 45.29
C VAL A 61 -19.27 4.75 46.29
N SER A 62 -18.56 5.56 47.07
CA SER A 62 -19.17 6.54 47.98
C SER A 62 -20.08 7.53 47.25
N GLU A 63 -19.71 7.95 46.03
CA GLU A 63 -20.52 8.88 45.24
C GLU A 63 -21.85 8.24 44.79
N LEU A 64 -21.94 6.91 44.66
CA LEU A 64 -23.23 6.24 44.43
C LEU A 64 -24.17 6.35 45.62
N PHE A 65 -23.66 6.18 46.85
CA PHE A 65 -24.48 6.30 48.05
C PHE A 65 -24.95 7.74 48.28
N GLU A 66 -24.17 8.73 47.83
CA GLU A 66 -24.58 10.13 47.85
C GLU A 66 -25.63 10.42 46.77
N ALA A 67 -25.46 9.86 45.56
CA ALA A 67 -26.38 10.05 44.45
C ALA A 67 -27.72 9.29 44.62
N ILE A 68 -27.73 8.19 45.37
CA ILE A 68 -28.88 7.31 45.56
C ILE A 68 -29.09 7.07 47.07
N PRO A 69 -29.82 7.95 47.78
CA PRO A 69 -30.03 7.82 49.23
C PRO A 69 -30.70 6.50 49.66
N GLU A 70 -31.50 5.89 48.79
CA GLU A 70 -32.18 4.61 49.00
C GLU A 70 -31.25 3.39 48.83
N LEU A 71 -30.01 3.58 48.34
CA LEU A 71 -29.06 2.50 48.10
C LEU A 71 -28.50 1.94 49.41
N THR A 72 -28.78 0.66 49.65
CA THR A 72 -28.39 -0.02 50.90
C THR A 72 -27.12 -0.86 50.75
N GLN A 73 -26.90 -1.45 49.57
CA GLN A 73 -25.72 -2.27 49.27
C GLN A 73 -25.30 -2.16 47.80
N VAL A 74 -24.00 -2.28 47.57
CA VAL A 74 -23.39 -2.44 46.24
C VAL A 74 -22.54 -3.70 46.25
N LEU A 75 -22.76 -4.59 45.27
CA LEU A 75 -21.85 -5.70 44.99
C LEU A 75 -21.24 -5.52 43.60
N ALA A 76 -19.91 -5.56 43.53
CA ALA A 76 -19.19 -5.68 42.27
C ALA A 76 -18.57 -7.08 42.17
N TRP A 77 -18.64 -7.71 41.01
CA TRP A 77 -18.00 -9.01 40.80
C TRP A 77 -16.53 -8.85 40.44
N ASP A 78 -15.66 -9.57 41.14
CA ASP A 78 -14.26 -9.69 40.80
C ASP A 78 -14.05 -11.06 40.12
N ALA A 79 -13.96 -11.04 38.80
CA ALA A 79 -13.82 -12.25 37.99
C ALA A 79 -12.46 -12.93 38.15
N GLU A 80 -11.43 -12.22 38.61
CA GLU A 80 -10.10 -12.79 38.81
C GLU A 80 -10.07 -13.74 40.01
N VAL A 81 -10.77 -13.36 41.09
CA VAL A 81 -10.85 -14.17 42.31
C VAL A 81 -12.19 -14.90 42.46
N GLY A 82 -13.13 -14.69 41.55
CA GLY A 82 -14.45 -15.34 41.52
C GLY A 82 -15.33 -15.02 42.73
N ARG A 83 -15.35 -13.77 43.20
CA ARG A 83 -16.18 -13.37 44.37
C ARG A 83 -16.69 -11.94 44.27
N TYR A 84 -17.74 -11.65 45.03
CA TYR A 84 -18.25 -10.29 45.18
C TYR A 84 -17.41 -9.45 46.13
N ARG A 85 -17.26 -8.18 45.77
CA ARG A 85 -16.78 -7.10 46.63
C ARG A 85 -17.99 -6.29 47.08
N LEU A 86 -18.23 -6.25 48.39
CA LEU A 86 -19.37 -5.59 49.01
C LEU A 86 -19.00 -4.19 49.52
N ALA A 87 -19.84 -3.20 49.24
CA ALA A 87 -19.84 -1.90 49.89
C ALA A 87 -21.23 -1.60 50.48
N THR A 88 -21.25 -0.94 51.64
CA THR A 88 -22.47 -0.44 52.30
C THR A 88 -22.23 0.99 52.79
N PRO A 89 -23.29 1.80 53.03
CA PRO A 89 -23.12 3.19 53.49
C PRO A 89 -22.34 3.31 54.80
N THR A 90 -22.43 2.31 55.68
CA THR A 90 -21.78 2.31 57.00
C THR A 90 -20.37 1.71 57.00
N ARG A 91 -19.95 1.04 55.92
CA ARG A 91 -18.65 0.37 55.81
C ARG A 91 -17.76 1.17 54.86
N THR A 92 -16.96 2.07 55.43
CA THR A 92 -16.14 3.06 54.71
C THR A 92 -14.82 2.56 54.14
N ASP A 93 -14.55 1.25 54.17
CA ASP A 93 -13.35 0.68 53.55
C ASP A 93 -13.55 0.52 52.03
N HIS A 94 -13.65 1.66 51.35
CA HIS A 94 -14.16 1.82 49.98
C HIS A 94 -13.10 1.59 48.89
N GLY A 95 -12.20 0.61 49.04
CA GLY A 95 -11.30 0.22 47.96
C GLY A 95 -12.01 -0.22 46.65
N LEU A 96 -13.36 -0.26 46.66
CA LEU A 96 -14.19 -0.47 45.48
C LEU A 96 -14.34 0.86 44.71
N SER A 97 -13.70 0.93 43.55
CA SER A 97 -13.94 1.95 42.54
C SER A 97 -14.77 1.34 41.41
N LEU A 98 -15.72 2.11 40.91
CA LEU A 98 -16.54 1.78 39.75
C LEU A 98 -15.69 2.01 38.51
N THR A 99 -15.52 0.99 37.71
CA THR A 99 -14.80 1.05 36.45
C THR A 99 -15.77 0.93 35.30
N ARG A 100 -15.59 1.73 34.26
CA ARG A 100 -16.43 1.69 33.06
C ARG A 100 -16.48 0.27 32.49
N GLY A 101 -17.65 -0.15 32.02
CA GLY A 101 -17.92 -1.50 31.52
C GLY A 101 -17.98 -2.57 32.62
N GLY A 102 -17.78 -2.21 33.89
CA GLY A 102 -18.06 -3.08 35.03
C GLY A 102 -19.55 -3.16 35.32
N GLY A 103 -20.06 -4.35 35.66
CA GLY A 103 -21.44 -4.52 36.11
C GLY A 103 -21.54 -4.56 37.64
N LEU A 104 -22.66 -4.09 38.16
CA LEU A 104 -22.94 -3.93 39.59
C LEU A 104 -24.27 -4.58 39.95
N TRP A 105 -24.36 -5.07 41.18
CA TRP A 105 -25.64 -5.29 41.85
C TRP A 105 -25.89 -4.18 42.86
N LEU A 106 -27.08 -3.59 42.79
CA LEU A 106 -27.53 -2.52 43.67
C LEU A 106 -28.76 -3.00 44.45
N GLU A 107 -28.70 -2.97 45.77
CA GLU A 107 -29.87 -3.24 46.63
C GLU A 107 -30.53 -1.92 47.04
N ILE A 108 -31.71 -1.65 46.51
CA ILE A 108 -32.47 -0.43 46.73
C ILE A 108 -33.52 -0.66 47.83
N GLY A 109 -33.50 0.17 48.85
CA GLY A 109 -34.50 0.18 49.92
C GLY A 109 -35.79 0.90 49.49
N GLY A 110 -36.70 1.07 50.45
CA GLY A 110 -37.99 1.73 50.20
C GLY A 110 -39.04 0.80 49.57
N ASP A 111 -40.15 1.39 49.12
CA ASP A 111 -41.33 0.69 48.57
C ASP A 111 -41.74 1.17 47.17
N ALA A 112 -40.99 2.11 46.59
CA ALA A 112 -41.24 2.67 45.26
C ALA A 112 -39.97 2.61 44.39
N ALA A 113 -40.17 2.51 43.08
CA ALA A 113 -39.08 2.64 42.12
C ALA A 113 -38.57 4.09 42.08
N ILE A 114 -37.27 4.25 41.78
CA ILE A 114 -36.61 5.55 41.66
C ILE A 114 -35.97 5.69 40.28
N GLU A 115 -35.89 6.93 39.79
CA GLU A 115 -35.17 7.26 38.57
C GLU A 115 -33.77 7.74 38.92
N TRP A 116 -32.75 7.05 38.44
CA TRP A 116 -31.36 7.41 38.65
C TRP A 116 -30.74 7.94 37.36
N ASN A 117 -30.48 9.24 37.33
CA ASN A 117 -29.72 9.87 36.24
C ASN A 117 -28.22 9.81 36.54
N ARG A 118 -27.42 9.29 35.61
CA ARG A 118 -25.95 9.21 35.75
C ARG A 118 -25.24 9.67 34.48
N ALA A 119 -24.05 10.24 34.68
CA ALA A 119 -23.18 10.63 33.59
C ALA A 119 -22.71 9.41 32.78
N VAL A 120 -22.63 9.59 31.47
CA VAL A 120 -22.06 8.67 30.50
C VAL A 120 -20.71 9.24 30.08
N SER A 121 -19.69 8.40 30.09
CA SER A 121 -18.43 8.73 29.42
C SER A 121 -18.57 8.30 27.95
N ASP A 122 -17.84 8.93 27.05
CA ASP A 122 -17.81 8.57 25.63
C ASP A 122 -16.64 7.67 25.24
N GLU A 123 -15.62 7.58 26.08
CA GLU A 123 -14.47 6.68 25.94
C GLU A 123 -14.84 5.24 25.52
N TYR A 124 -13.98 4.61 24.73
CA TYR A 124 -14.13 3.19 24.46
C TYR A 124 -13.80 2.35 25.70
N VAL A 125 -14.37 1.14 25.81
CA VAL A 125 -13.94 0.20 26.87
C VAL A 125 -13.46 -1.11 26.29
N LEU A 126 -12.25 -1.48 26.71
CA LEU A 126 -11.68 -2.81 26.47
C LEU A 126 -11.73 -3.61 27.76
N LEU A 127 -12.59 -4.61 27.81
CA LEU A 127 -12.72 -5.48 28.98
C LEU A 127 -11.86 -6.72 28.81
N LEU A 128 -11.06 -7.06 29.82
CA LEU A 128 -10.43 -8.38 29.92
C LEU A 128 -11.38 -9.31 30.68
N LEU A 129 -12.03 -10.21 29.96
CA LEU A 129 -12.98 -11.16 30.52
C LEU A 129 -12.28 -12.49 30.81
N ARG A 130 -12.48 -13.02 32.01
CA ARG A 130 -11.90 -14.29 32.45
C ARG A 130 -12.77 -15.46 32.01
N THR A 131 -12.20 -16.65 31.96
CA THR A 131 -12.98 -17.90 31.83
C THR A 131 -13.99 -18.01 32.98
N GLY A 132 -15.21 -18.44 32.68
CA GLY A 132 -16.32 -18.49 33.64
C GLY A 132 -17.18 -17.23 33.61
N TRP A 133 -17.84 -16.91 34.72
CA TRP A 133 -18.77 -15.79 34.83
C TRP A 133 -18.06 -14.45 35.03
N ASN A 134 -18.47 -13.46 34.24
CA ASN A 134 -18.07 -12.05 34.33
C ASN A 134 -19.33 -11.19 34.45
N LEU A 135 -19.32 -10.18 35.32
CA LEU A 135 -20.41 -9.20 35.43
C LEU A 135 -19.94 -7.89 34.81
N VAL A 136 -20.59 -7.51 33.71
CA VAL A 136 -20.14 -6.43 32.82
C VAL A 136 -21.28 -5.49 32.52
N GLY A 137 -20.99 -4.22 32.33
CA GLY A 137 -21.91 -3.22 31.79
C GLY A 137 -21.76 -3.12 30.28
N TRP A 138 -22.85 -2.90 29.55
CA TRP A 138 -22.84 -2.58 28.12
C TRP A 138 -22.67 -1.08 27.91
N THR A 139 -21.64 -0.67 27.19
CA THR A 139 -21.35 0.75 26.86
C THR A 139 -21.76 1.14 25.44
N GLY A 140 -22.28 0.21 24.64
CA GLY A 140 -22.71 0.48 23.27
C GLY A 140 -24.07 1.16 23.20
N GLU A 141 -24.63 1.27 21.99
CA GLU A 141 -25.91 1.95 21.76
C GLU A 141 -27.11 1.21 22.37
N ASP A 142 -28.20 1.95 22.55
CA ASP A 142 -29.49 1.39 22.95
C ASP A 142 -30.09 0.50 21.85
N GLY A 143 -30.74 -0.59 22.26
CA GLY A 143 -31.42 -1.49 21.33
C GLY A 143 -30.50 -2.35 20.46
N THR A 144 -29.18 -2.36 20.69
CA THR A 144 -28.25 -3.26 20.00
C THR A 144 -28.71 -4.71 20.18
N SER A 145 -28.74 -5.49 19.10
CA SER A 145 -29.13 -6.90 19.20
C SER A 145 -28.13 -7.68 20.07
N VAL A 146 -28.61 -8.67 20.82
CA VAL A 146 -27.72 -9.51 21.66
C VAL A 146 -26.68 -10.24 20.80
N GLU A 147 -27.07 -10.67 19.60
CA GLU A 147 -26.18 -11.33 18.64
C GLU A 147 -25.07 -10.40 18.17
N GLU A 148 -25.36 -9.11 17.93
CA GLU A 148 -24.35 -8.12 17.56
C GLU A 148 -23.43 -7.76 18.73
N ALA A 149 -24.01 -7.46 19.90
CA ALA A 149 -23.25 -7.06 21.08
C ALA A 149 -22.29 -8.16 21.54
N LEU A 150 -22.80 -9.39 21.65
CA LEU A 150 -22.07 -10.53 22.19
C LEU A 150 -21.39 -11.40 21.12
N GLY A 151 -21.79 -11.31 19.84
CA GLY A 151 -21.21 -12.11 18.76
C GLY A 151 -19.71 -11.86 18.57
N ARG A 152 -19.22 -10.69 18.98
CA ARG A 152 -17.79 -10.33 19.01
C ARG A 152 -16.95 -11.19 19.95
N LEU A 153 -17.57 -11.86 20.93
CA LEU A 153 -16.91 -12.83 21.80
C LEU A 153 -16.69 -14.18 21.08
N GLY A 154 -17.32 -14.38 19.92
CA GLY A 154 -17.16 -15.56 19.06
C GLY A 154 -17.39 -16.86 19.83
N GLY A 155 -16.54 -17.85 19.56
CA GLY A 155 -16.60 -19.16 20.21
C GLY A 155 -16.22 -19.17 21.69
N ALA A 156 -15.81 -18.03 22.26
CA ALA A 156 -15.53 -17.94 23.70
C ALA A 156 -16.81 -17.83 24.53
N LEU A 157 -17.94 -17.41 23.95
CA LEU A 157 -19.20 -17.18 24.66
C LEU A 157 -20.02 -18.46 24.80
N ASP A 158 -20.33 -18.85 26.04
CA ASP A 158 -21.21 -20.00 26.33
C ASP A 158 -22.65 -19.57 26.63
N ALA A 159 -22.80 -18.49 27.39
CA ALA A 159 -24.08 -17.98 27.84
C ALA A 159 -23.98 -16.51 28.25
N ALA A 160 -25.10 -15.80 28.18
CA ALA A 160 -25.27 -14.52 28.83
C ALA A 160 -26.60 -14.46 29.57
N ALA A 161 -26.67 -13.66 30.63
CA ALA A 161 -27.92 -13.42 31.34
C ALA A 161 -28.02 -11.97 31.80
N ARG A 162 -29.23 -11.41 31.78
CA ARG A 162 -29.55 -10.11 32.39
C ARG A 162 -30.60 -10.27 33.47
N TRP A 163 -30.57 -9.42 34.48
CA TRP A 163 -31.57 -9.43 35.55
C TRP A 163 -32.71 -8.48 35.19
N ASP A 164 -33.94 -8.99 35.21
CA ASP A 164 -35.15 -8.19 35.11
C ASP A 164 -35.64 -7.89 36.52
N ALA A 165 -35.33 -6.68 37.01
CA ALA A 165 -35.62 -6.28 38.39
C ALA A 165 -37.13 -6.17 38.67
N GLU A 166 -37.92 -5.72 37.68
CA GLU A 166 -39.38 -5.63 37.79
C GLU A 166 -40.01 -7.03 37.90
N ALA A 167 -39.56 -7.97 37.07
CA ALA A 167 -40.07 -9.34 37.09
C ALA A 167 -39.38 -10.25 38.13
N GLY A 168 -38.31 -9.79 38.76
CA GLY A 168 -37.53 -10.55 39.74
C GLY A 168 -36.94 -11.85 39.20
N ARG A 169 -36.47 -11.87 37.94
CA ARG A 169 -35.92 -13.08 37.31
C ARG A 169 -34.80 -12.79 36.33
N TYR A 170 -33.96 -13.79 36.09
CA TYR A 170 -32.99 -13.74 34.99
C TYR A 170 -33.66 -13.97 33.65
N ARG A 171 -33.15 -13.24 32.67
CA ARG A 171 -33.35 -13.47 31.25
C ARG A 171 -32.04 -13.99 30.66
N VAL A 172 -32.05 -15.11 29.96
CA VAL A 172 -30.87 -15.86 29.49
C VAL A 172 -30.81 -15.84 27.97
N HIS A 173 -29.59 -15.76 27.44
CA HIS A 173 -29.25 -15.92 26.04
C HIS A 173 -28.17 -17.01 25.91
N HIS A 174 -28.39 -17.96 25.01
CA HIS A 174 -27.40 -18.97 24.64
C HIS A 174 -27.13 -18.88 23.13
N PRO A 175 -25.87 -18.65 22.71
CA PRO A 175 -25.52 -18.64 21.30
C PRO A 175 -25.94 -19.95 20.62
N GLY A 176 -26.65 -19.84 19.51
CA GLY A 176 -27.11 -20.99 18.71
C GLY A 176 -28.35 -21.73 19.23
N ILE A 177 -28.94 -21.36 20.37
CA ILE A 177 -30.18 -21.97 20.89
C ILE A 177 -31.30 -20.93 20.98
N GLN A 178 -31.94 -20.63 19.85
CA GLN A 178 -33.03 -19.64 19.77
C GLN A 178 -34.20 -19.92 20.74
N ALA A 179 -34.48 -21.19 21.05
CA ALA A 179 -35.61 -21.57 21.90
C ALA A 179 -35.46 -21.18 23.39
N VAL A 180 -34.27 -20.75 23.83
CA VAL A 180 -33.98 -20.42 25.24
C VAL A 180 -33.79 -18.92 25.47
N GLY A 181 -33.60 -18.13 24.39
CA GLY A 181 -33.43 -16.69 24.47
C GLY A 181 -34.70 -15.95 24.88
N ASP A 182 -34.69 -15.23 26.00
CA ASP A 182 -35.82 -14.40 26.46
C ASP A 182 -35.48 -12.89 26.54
N PHE A 183 -34.33 -12.51 25.98
CA PHE A 183 -34.05 -11.14 25.54
C PHE A 183 -33.28 -11.12 24.21
N SER A 184 -33.61 -10.14 23.36
CA SER A 184 -33.05 -10.00 22.01
C SER A 184 -32.23 -8.72 21.81
N THR A 185 -32.33 -7.77 22.74
CA THR A 185 -31.58 -6.50 22.69
C THR A 185 -30.97 -6.17 24.04
N VAL A 186 -29.89 -5.39 24.01
CA VAL A 186 -29.23 -4.76 25.16
C VAL A 186 -29.28 -3.25 25.01
N ASN A 187 -29.39 -2.54 26.12
CA ASN A 187 -29.39 -1.08 26.16
C ASN A 187 -28.14 -0.55 26.84
N HIS A 188 -27.76 0.68 26.52
CA HIS A 188 -26.64 1.38 27.14
C HIS A 188 -26.83 1.43 28.66
N GLY A 189 -25.86 0.93 29.40
CA GLY A 189 -25.94 0.82 30.86
C GLY A 189 -26.67 -0.41 31.39
N ASP A 190 -27.15 -1.32 30.53
CA ASP A 190 -27.55 -2.67 30.97
C ASP A 190 -26.33 -3.39 31.55
N ALA A 191 -26.52 -4.16 32.62
CA ALA A 191 -25.54 -5.15 33.03
C ALA A 191 -25.88 -6.53 32.50
N LEU A 192 -24.83 -7.31 32.24
CA LEU A 192 -24.89 -8.67 31.74
C LEU A 192 -23.97 -9.55 32.59
N TRP A 193 -24.46 -10.71 32.97
CA TRP A 193 -23.62 -11.86 33.25
C TRP A 193 -23.19 -12.48 31.94
N VAL A 194 -21.89 -12.64 31.73
CA VAL A 194 -21.31 -13.28 30.55
C VAL A 194 -20.46 -14.46 30.99
N HIS A 195 -20.85 -15.67 30.56
CA HIS A 195 -20.09 -16.89 30.80
C HIS A 195 -19.21 -17.21 29.60
N LEU A 196 -17.91 -17.41 29.84
CA LEU A 196 -16.95 -17.69 28.80
C LEU A 196 -16.24 -19.04 28.97
N GLY A 197 -16.06 -19.77 27.87
CA GLY A 197 -15.24 -20.98 27.80
C GLY A 197 -13.74 -20.71 27.82
N SER A 198 -13.33 -19.50 27.42
CA SER A 198 -11.92 -19.05 27.42
C SER A 198 -11.80 -17.57 27.78
N THR A 199 -10.69 -17.20 28.42
CA THR A 199 -10.36 -15.79 28.67
C THR A 199 -10.24 -15.05 27.34
N THR A 200 -10.87 -13.89 27.23
CA THR A 200 -10.88 -13.09 25.99
C THR A 200 -10.92 -11.60 26.28
N ARG A 201 -10.66 -10.79 25.26
CA ARG A 201 -10.85 -9.34 25.33
C ARG A 201 -12.16 -8.98 24.64
N TRP A 202 -12.93 -8.11 25.28
CA TRP A 202 -14.18 -7.61 24.73
C TRP A 202 -14.12 -6.10 24.52
N ALA A 203 -13.98 -5.77 23.25
CA ALA A 203 -14.11 -4.46 22.66
C ALA A 203 -15.57 -4.01 22.64
N GLN A 204 -16.01 -3.23 23.64
CA GLN A 204 -17.32 -2.60 23.56
C GLN A 204 -17.18 -1.21 22.95
N PRO A 205 -18.09 -0.83 22.02
CA PRO A 205 -18.08 0.52 21.49
C PRO A 205 -18.28 1.50 22.65
N GLY A 206 -17.45 2.54 22.70
CA GLY A 206 -17.77 3.76 23.43
C GLY A 206 -18.78 4.60 22.64
N THR A 207 -19.16 5.76 23.17
CA THR A 207 -19.79 6.79 22.33
C THR A 207 -18.75 7.66 21.61
N GLY A 208 -17.47 7.28 21.72
CA GLY A 208 -16.30 7.88 21.11
C GLY A 208 -16.56 8.13 19.64
N ARG A 209 -16.47 9.41 19.27
CA ARG A 209 -17.03 9.90 18.03
C ARG A 209 -15.95 9.89 16.96
N VAL A 210 -16.05 8.92 16.04
CA VAL A 210 -15.40 9.12 14.74
C VAL A 210 -16.13 10.27 14.04
N VAL A 211 -15.43 11.39 13.89
CA VAL A 211 -15.94 12.56 13.17
C VAL A 211 -15.65 12.35 11.70
N PHE A 212 -16.68 12.10 10.90
CA PHE A 212 -16.52 11.94 9.47
C PHE A 212 -16.74 13.27 8.74
N GLU A 213 -15.74 13.67 7.97
CA GLU A 213 -15.77 14.82 7.07
C GLU A 213 -15.71 14.29 5.63
N PHE A 214 -16.83 14.38 4.90
CA PHE A 214 -16.90 13.96 3.51
C PHE A 214 -16.89 15.18 2.60
N ASP A 215 -16.09 15.13 1.53
CA ASP A 215 -16.26 16.06 0.42
C ASP A 215 -17.69 15.94 -0.15
N ASP A 216 -18.23 17.06 -0.62
CA ASP A 216 -19.58 17.13 -1.20
C ASP A 216 -19.79 16.14 -2.36
N GLU A 217 -18.71 15.78 -3.05
CA GLU A 217 -18.72 14.87 -4.19
C GLU A 217 -18.83 13.38 -3.84
N ILE A 218 -18.66 12.99 -2.57
CA ILE A 218 -18.76 11.59 -2.16
C ILE A 218 -20.24 11.18 -2.10
N PRO A 219 -20.69 10.19 -2.89
CA PRO A 219 -22.09 9.74 -2.88
C PRO A 219 -22.52 9.22 -1.51
N PRO A 220 -23.79 9.40 -1.08
CA PRO A 220 -24.28 8.94 0.22
C PRO A 220 -23.99 7.46 0.52
N ASP A 221 -24.13 6.58 -0.46
CA ASP A 221 -23.86 5.14 -0.30
C ASP A 221 -22.39 4.88 0.04
N SER A 222 -21.46 5.56 -0.64
CA SER A 222 -20.02 5.48 -0.31
C SER A 222 -19.69 6.08 1.06
N ARG A 223 -20.48 7.06 1.53
CA ARG A 223 -20.33 7.60 2.90
C ARG A 223 -20.76 6.56 3.94
N ALA A 224 -21.84 5.83 3.68
CA ALA A 224 -22.32 4.76 4.55
C ALA A 224 -21.34 3.58 4.57
N GLU A 225 -20.87 3.14 3.41
CA GLU A 225 -19.85 2.10 3.26
C GLU A 225 -18.57 2.45 4.04
N MET A 226 -18.08 3.69 3.93
CA MET A 226 -16.89 4.13 4.68
C MET A 226 -17.10 4.14 6.20
N ARG A 227 -18.30 4.46 6.67
CA ARG A 227 -18.63 4.42 8.10
C ARG A 227 -18.65 2.99 8.62
N GLU A 228 -19.28 2.09 7.86
CA GLU A 228 -19.29 0.66 8.16
C GLU A 228 -17.86 0.11 8.18
N GLU A 229 -17.05 0.45 7.17
CA GLU A 229 -15.67 0.00 7.05
C GLU A 229 -14.82 0.42 8.23
N MET A 230 -14.88 1.70 8.61
CA MET A 230 -14.18 2.20 9.79
C MET A 230 -14.61 1.46 11.06
N GLY A 231 -15.91 1.17 11.20
CA GLY A 231 -16.43 0.36 12.30
C GLY A 231 -15.86 -1.05 12.33
N ARG A 232 -15.73 -1.71 11.18
CA ARG A 232 -15.11 -3.04 11.04
C ARG A 232 -13.63 -3.01 11.42
N VAL A 233 -12.88 -2.02 10.92
CA VAL A 233 -11.46 -1.83 11.23
C VAL A 233 -11.23 -1.61 12.72
N MET A 234 -11.95 -0.68 13.34
CA MET A 234 -11.84 -0.41 14.78
C MET A 234 -12.19 -1.65 15.62
N ALA A 235 -13.23 -2.39 15.22
CA ALA A 235 -13.62 -3.63 15.88
C ALA A 235 -12.53 -4.70 15.75
N PHE A 236 -11.93 -4.87 14.57
CA PHE A 236 -10.84 -5.82 14.33
C PHE A 236 -9.65 -5.53 15.25
N PHE A 237 -9.13 -4.31 15.23
CA PHE A 237 -7.98 -3.94 16.06
C PHE A 237 -8.28 -4.01 17.56
N GLY A 238 -9.46 -3.55 17.97
CA GLY A 238 -9.92 -3.64 19.36
C GLY A 238 -10.00 -5.07 19.87
N GLN A 239 -10.58 -5.99 19.08
CA GLN A 239 -10.73 -7.39 19.47
C GLN A 239 -9.40 -8.14 19.43
N ARG A 240 -8.67 -8.02 18.31
CA ARG A 240 -7.47 -8.81 18.07
C ARG A 240 -6.30 -8.34 18.92
N LEU A 241 -6.05 -7.03 18.91
CA LEU A 241 -4.87 -6.45 19.53
C LEU A 241 -5.14 -5.86 20.91
N GLY A 242 -6.40 -5.62 21.27
CA GLY A 242 -6.74 -4.97 22.52
C GLY A 242 -6.26 -3.52 22.56
N VAL A 243 -6.33 -2.81 21.44
CA VAL A 243 -6.03 -1.37 21.34
C VAL A 243 -7.08 -0.66 20.54
N HIS A 244 -7.32 0.60 20.91
CA HIS A 244 -8.30 1.49 20.31
C HIS A 244 -7.83 2.94 20.45
N HIS A 245 -8.43 3.84 19.68
CA HIS A 245 -8.25 5.28 19.82
C HIS A 245 -9.60 5.99 19.80
N ASP A 246 -9.86 6.83 20.80
CA ASP A 246 -11.21 7.28 21.13
C ASP A 246 -11.71 8.46 20.28
N GLU A 247 -10.79 9.30 19.81
CA GLU A 247 -11.13 10.47 19.00
C GLU A 247 -10.39 10.44 17.66
N ILE A 248 -11.13 10.22 16.57
CA ILE A 248 -10.54 10.25 15.22
C ILE A 248 -11.42 11.09 14.31
N THR A 249 -10.79 12.01 13.59
CA THR A 249 -11.41 12.65 12.44
C THR A 249 -11.03 11.91 11.16
N LEU A 250 -12.03 11.41 10.44
CA LEU A 250 -11.86 10.76 9.13
C LEU A 250 -12.30 11.73 8.03
N SER A 251 -11.35 12.24 7.26
CA SER A 251 -11.57 13.07 6.09
C SER A 251 -11.53 12.23 4.81
N VAL A 252 -12.60 12.27 4.00
CA VAL A 252 -12.76 11.42 2.82
C VAL A 252 -12.95 12.30 1.59
N SER A 253 -12.01 12.23 0.65
CA SER A 253 -11.97 13.05 -0.56
C SER A 253 -11.79 12.22 -1.83
N ARG A 254 -12.37 12.62 -2.97
CA ARG A 254 -12.15 11.89 -4.25
C ARG A 254 -10.72 11.98 -4.78
N THR A 255 -10.03 13.04 -4.41
CA THR A 255 -8.67 13.33 -4.86
C THR A 255 -7.70 13.26 -3.68
N GLY A 256 -6.42 13.03 -3.97
CA GLY A 256 -5.37 12.90 -2.96
C GLY A 256 -4.91 11.46 -2.77
N GLY A 257 -4.28 11.18 -1.63
CA GLY A 257 -3.82 9.85 -1.22
C GLY A 257 -4.29 9.53 0.20
N CYS A 258 -3.89 8.36 0.67
CA CYS A 258 -4.06 7.93 2.05
C CYS A 258 -2.97 8.56 2.91
N ALA A 259 -3.36 9.14 4.04
CA ALA A 259 -2.41 9.70 5.00
C ALA A 259 -3.05 9.83 6.37
N SER A 260 -2.23 9.68 7.40
CA SER A 260 -2.62 9.84 8.79
C SER A 260 -1.66 10.78 9.52
N LYS A 261 -2.18 11.35 10.59
CA LYS A 261 -1.45 12.09 11.63
C LYS A 261 -2.20 11.84 12.95
N PRO A 262 -1.65 12.19 14.13
CA PRO A 262 -2.33 11.95 15.40
C PRO A 262 -3.80 12.46 15.39
N GLY A 263 -4.74 11.55 15.66
CA GLY A 263 -6.18 11.81 15.69
C GLY A 263 -6.86 12.12 14.34
N PHE A 264 -6.17 12.01 13.20
CA PHE A 264 -6.74 12.37 11.90
C PHE A 264 -6.28 11.44 10.78
N ILE A 265 -7.24 10.95 10.01
CA ILE A 265 -7.02 10.12 8.83
C ILE A 265 -7.62 10.82 7.61
N LYS A 266 -6.86 10.89 6.51
CA LYS A 266 -7.33 11.29 5.18
C LYS A 266 -7.35 10.07 4.26
N LEU A 267 -8.47 9.86 3.59
CA LEU A 267 -8.67 8.75 2.67
C LEU A 267 -9.18 9.23 1.31
N ASN A 268 -8.73 8.54 0.27
CA ASN A 268 -9.33 8.59 -1.06
C ASN A 268 -9.98 7.26 -1.48
N HIS A 269 -9.77 6.18 -0.72
CA HIS A 269 -10.31 4.85 -0.98
C HIS A 269 -10.47 4.05 0.32
N PRO A 270 -11.53 3.20 0.43
CA PRO A 270 -11.73 2.29 1.57
C PRO A 270 -10.58 1.33 1.93
N TRP A 271 -9.76 0.85 0.97
CA TRP A 271 -8.75 -0.18 1.26
C TRP A 271 -7.66 0.33 2.20
N CYS A 272 -7.40 1.64 2.24
CA CYS A 272 -6.42 2.23 3.14
C CYS A 272 -6.90 2.40 4.59
N VAL A 273 -8.18 2.18 4.90
CA VAL A 273 -8.73 2.52 6.23
C VAL A 273 -7.98 1.77 7.34
N ALA A 274 -7.75 0.47 7.15
CA ALA A 274 -7.03 -0.36 8.12
C ALA A 274 -5.58 0.09 8.29
N HIS A 275 -4.89 0.37 7.18
CA HIS A 275 -3.52 0.87 7.15
C HIS A 275 -3.37 2.17 7.95
N GLU A 276 -4.19 3.17 7.61
CA GLU A 276 -4.10 4.49 8.22
C GLU A 276 -4.61 4.51 9.66
N TYR A 277 -5.58 3.66 9.99
CA TYR A 277 -6.01 3.49 11.38
C TYR A 277 -4.89 2.89 12.23
N PHE A 278 -4.11 1.95 11.69
CA PHE A 278 -2.97 1.42 12.42
C PHE A 278 -1.93 2.51 12.74
N HIS A 279 -1.70 3.46 11.84
CA HIS A 279 -0.87 4.63 12.15
C HIS A 279 -1.43 5.46 13.32
N ILE A 280 -2.75 5.65 13.42
CA ILE A 280 -3.36 6.32 14.59
C ILE A 280 -3.00 5.58 15.89
N LEU A 281 -3.07 4.24 15.88
CA LEU A 281 -2.68 3.43 17.03
C LEU A 281 -1.19 3.57 17.34
N GLN A 282 -0.31 3.52 16.33
CA GLN A 282 1.13 3.72 16.50
C GLN A 282 1.43 5.09 17.12
N PHE A 283 0.76 6.16 16.66
CA PHE A 283 0.94 7.52 17.18
C PHE A 283 0.50 7.64 18.64
N ALA A 284 -0.66 7.08 18.99
CA ALA A 284 -1.16 7.12 20.36
C ALA A 284 -0.29 6.30 21.32
N LEU A 285 0.09 5.08 20.93
CA LEU A 285 0.94 4.23 21.77
C LEU A 285 2.35 4.81 21.98
N ALA A 286 2.85 5.56 21.00
CA ALA A 286 4.14 6.24 21.08
C ALA A 286 4.09 7.58 21.85
N GLU A 287 2.91 8.09 22.23
CA GLU A 287 2.73 9.37 22.93
C GLU A 287 3.51 10.55 22.29
N GLY A 288 3.57 10.59 20.96
CA GLY A 288 4.29 11.62 20.20
C GLY A 288 5.82 11.48 20.12
N HIS A 289 6.39 10.38 20.62
CA HIS A 289 7.82 10.07 20.47
C HIS A 289 8.16 9.65 19.03
N GLN A 290 9.45 9.72 18.66
CA GLN A 290 9.91 9.24 17.36
C GLN A 290 9.61 7.74 17.19
N HIS A 291 8.90 7.38 16.13
CA HIS A 291 8.40 6.03 15.88
C HIS A 291 9.47 5.03 15.38
N GLY A 292 10.74 5.46 15.32
CA GLY A 292 11.85 4.73 14.71
C GLY A 292 11.83 4.80 13.18
N PRO A 293 12.36 3.77 12.49
CA PRO A 293 12.60 3.84 11.06
C PRO A 293 11.31 3.67 10.25
N THR A 294 11.25 4.36 9.11
CA THR A 294 10.07 4.36 8.22
C THR A 294 9.65 2.94 7.77
N TRP A 295 10.62 2.03 7.58
CA TRP A 295 10.29 0.65 7.20
C TRP A 295 9.46 -0.07 8.28
N LEU A 296 9.70 0.18 9.57
CA LEU A 296 8.96 -0.47 10.65
C LEU A 296 7.57 0.16 10.78
N LEU A 297 7.49 1.49 10.67
CA LEU A 297 6.24 2.25 10.70
C LEU A 297 5.28 1.82 9.58
N GLU A 298 5.71 1.96 8.33
CA GLU A 298 4.89 1.64 7.14
C GLU A 298 4.71 0.13 6.99
N GLY A 299 5.77 -0.64 7.26
CA GLY A 299 5.75 -2.09 7.13
C GLY A 299 4.78 -2.79 8.08
N SER A 300 4.75 -2.37 9.36
CA SER A 300 3.78 -2.91 10.31
C SER A 300 2.36 -2.44 10.03
N ALA A 301 2.16 -1.25 9.45
CA ALA A 301 0.84 -0.81 8.98
C ALA A 301 0.34 -1.65 7.80
N THR A 302 1.18 -1.89 6.80
CA THR A 302 0.85 -2.82 5.69
C THR A 302 0.61 -4.24 6.20
N TYR A 303 1.40 -4.70 7.17
CA TYR A 303 1.19 -6.03 7.76
C TYR A 303 -0.21 -6.17 8.37
N MET A 304 -0.63 -5.15 9.10
CA MET A 304 -1.92 -5.15 9.78
C MET A 304 -3.12 -4.95 8.84
N GLU A 305 -2.95 -4.17 7.78
CA GLU A 305 -3.91 -4.04 6.69
C GLU A 305 -4.20 -5.41 6.04
N GLU A 306 -3.16 -6.15 5.65
CA GLU A 306 -3.33 -7.45 5.00
C GLU A 306 -3.86 -8.53 5.97
N LEU A 307 -3.54 -8.39 7.25
CA LEU A 307 -4.11 -9.23 8.30
C LEU A 307 -5.61 -8.96 8.51
N TYR A 308 -6.04 -7.71 8.36
CA TYR A 308 -7.45 -7.32 8.41
C TYR A 308 -8.23 -7.86 7.20
N ASP A 309 -7.65 -7.82 6.01
CA ASP A 309 -8.26 -8.30 4.77
C ASP A 309 -8.40 -9.85 4.68
N ASP A 310 -8.13 -10.58 5.77
CA ASP A 310 -8.10 -12.05 5.87
C ASP A 310 -7.24 -12.71 4.78
N GLY A 311 -6.28 -11.93 4.29
CA GLY A 311 -5.59 -12.15 3.04
C GLY A 311 -4.12 -11.89 3.21
N LEU A 312 -3.48 -12.60 4.15
CA LEU A 312 -2.02 -12.72 4.17
C LEU A 312 -1.54 -13.50 2.93
N GLU A 313 -1.80 -12.97 1.74
CA GLU A 313 -1.19 -13.40 0.50
C GLU A 313 0.24 -12.87 0.50
N PHE A 314 1.07 -13.42 1.37
CA PHE A 314 2.50 -13.13 1.51
C PHE A 314 3.21 -12.99 0.15
N ARG A 315 2.79 -13.79 -0.84
CA ARG A 315 3.29 -13.78 -2.22
C ARG A 315 3.13 -12.42 -2.93
N ARG A 316 2.07 -11.66 -2.63
CA ARG A 316 1.82 -10.32 -3.17
C ARG A 316 2.95 -9.34 -2.84
N TRP A 317 3.58 -9.52 -1.68
CA TRP A 317 4.60 -8.62 -1.13
C TRP A 317 6.03 -9.11 -1.34
N VAL A 318 6.23 -10.43 -1.36
CA VAL A 318 7.52 -11.07 -1.67
C VAL A 318 8.02 -10.72 -3.07
N ALA A 319 7.16 -10.79 -4.09
CA ALA A 319 7.62 -10.59 -5.47
C ALA A 319 8.13 -9.15 -5.72
N PRO A 320 7.45 -8.08 -5.27
CA PRO A 320 8.01 -6.73 -5.30
C PRO A 320 9.30 -6.59 -4.50
N ALA A 321 9.38 -7.16 -3.29
CA ALA A 321 10.57 -7.06 -2.44
C ALA A 321 11.79 -7.80 -3.04
N ALA A 322 11.57 -8.95 -3.66
CA ALA A 322 12.59 -9.72 -4.38
C ALA A 322 13.07 -9.00 -5.65
N ALA A 323 12.18 -8.22 -6.28
CA ALA A 323 12.48 -7.39 -7.44
C ALA A 323 13.03 -6.01 -7.07
N SER A 324 12.92 -5.59 -5.82
CA SER A 324 13.37 -4.29 -5.38
C SER A 324 14.83 -4.40 -4.95
N HIS A 325 15.73 -4.01 -5.83
CA HIS A 325 17.18 -4.07 -5.65
C HIS A 325 17.75 -3.15 -4.57
N VAL A 326 16.88 -2.58 -3.74
CA VAL A 326 17.37 -1.73 -2.67
C VAL A 326 18.10 -2.57 -1.64
N ALA A 327 19.25 -1.98 -1.32
CA ALA A 327 20.17 -2.35 -0.29
C ALA A 327 19.44 -2.73 0.99
N SER A 328 20.16 -3.46 1.85
CA SER A 328 19.69 -3.96 3.13
C SER A 328 18.63 -3.07 3.78
N ILE A 329 17.70 -3.63 4.55
CA ILE A 329 16.66 -2.87 5.28
C ILE A 329 17.20 -1.69 6.14
N ARG A 330 18.53 -1.60 6.32
CA ARG A 330 19.29 -0.43 6.80
C ARG A 330 19.23 0.81 5.88
N THR A 331 19.26 0.66 4.56
CA THR A 331 19.30 1.77 3.60
C THR A 331 18.03 2.63 3.62
N PRO A 332 16.82 2.07 3.74
CA PRO A 332 15.60 2.85 3.91
C PRO A 332 15.50 3.64 5.22
N GLU A 333 16.41 3.46 6.19
CA GLU A 333 16.50 4.36 7.36
C GLU A 333 16.88 5.79 6.95
N ALA A 334 17.64 5.95 5.87
CA ALA A 334 18.13 7.24 5.37
C ALA A 334 17.33 7.78 4.17
N ALA A 335 16.55 6.94 3.48
CA ALA A 335 15.82 7.33 2.29
C ALA A 335 14.39 7.83 2.64
N PRO A 336 13.99 9.04 2.18
CA PRO A 336 12.63 9.51 2.37
C PRO A 336 11.65 8.59 1.63
N LYS A 337 10.52 8.31 2.29
CA LYS A 337 9.27 7.70 1.78
C LYS A 337 9.37 7.08 0.39
N GLY A 338 9.46 5.75 0.33
CA GLY A 338 9.39 4.98 -0.91
C GLY A 338 8.65 3.66 -0.72
N ARG A 339 8.15 3.07 -1.81
CA ARG A 339 7.42 1.78 -1.81
C ARG A 339 8.18 0.62 -1.16
N LEU A 340 9.50 0.73 -1.14
CA LEU A 340 10.41 -0.17 -0.45
C LEU A 340 10.17 -0.28 1.06
N ASN A 341 9.84 0.85 1.70
CA ASN A 341 9.52 0.87 3.13
C ASN A 341 8.31 -0.01 3.43
N TYR A 342 7.32 -0.02 2.53
CA TYR A 342 6.13 -0.85 2.64
C TYR A 342 6.46 -2.32 2.42
N HIS A 343 7.12 -2.66 1.30
CA HIS A 343 7.35 -4.06 0.94
C HIS A 343 8.37 -4.76 1.85
N LEU A 344 9.56 -4.18 2.03
CA LEU A 344 10.58 -4.75 2.91
C LEU A 344 10.15 -4.65 4.38
N GLY A 345 9.50 -3.55 4.74
CA GLY A 345 8.92 -3.39 6.07
C GLY A 345 7.84 -4.41 6.39
N PHE A 346 6.98 -4.76 5.44
CA PHE A 346 5.96 -5.80 5.62
C PHE A 346 6.61 -7.16 5.92
N ILE A 347 7.59 -7.57 5.12
CA ILE A 347 8.28 -8.86 5.32
C ILE A 347 9.01 -8.85 6.67
N ALA A 348 9.61 -7.72 7.05
CA ALA A 348 10.24 -7.56 8.35
C ALA A 348 9.24 -7.64 9.50
N ALA A 349 8.09 -6.96 9.40
CA ALA A 349 7.04 -7.00 10.40
C ALA A 349 6.46 -8.41 10.57
N ASP A 350 6.24 -9.13 9.46
CA ASP A 350 5.79 -10.53 9.49
C ASP A 350 6.84 -11.45 10.14
N TRP A 351 8.12 -11.31 9.78
CA TRP A 351 9.20 -12.06 10.41
C TRP A 351 9.33 -11.77 11.91
N LEU A 352 9.21 -10.50 12.31
CA LEU A 352 9.23 -10.08 13.72
C LEU A 352 8.04 -10.66 14.50
N ARG A 353 6.85 -10.70 13.90
CA ARG A 353 5.69 -11.38 14.48
C ARG A 353 5.94 -12.86 14.66
N GLU A 354 6.48 -13.57 13.66
CA GLU A 354 6.77 -15.01 13.81
C GLU A 354 7.73 -15.29 14.96
N ARG A 355 8.70 -14.39 15.15
CA ARG A 355 9.71 -14.50 16.18
C ARG A 355 9.19 -14.16 17.58
N ALA A 356 8.54 -13.00 17.74
CA ALA A 356 8.23 -12.40 19.04
C ALA A 356 6.73 -12.44 19.38
N GLY A 357 5.89 -12.91 18.46
CA GLY A 357 4.44 -12.84 18.55
C GLY A 357 3.89 -11.51 18.03
N GLU A 358 2.64 -11.52 17.61
CA GLU A 358 1.94 -10.33 17.11
C GLU A 358 1.87 -9.15 18.10
N PRO A 359 1.65 -9.36 19.41
CA PRO A 359 1.63 -8.25 20.37
C PRO A 359 2.94 -7.45 20.42
N ALA A 360 4.08 -8.06 20.08
CA ALA A 360 5.38 -7.39 20.10
C ALA A 360 5.44 -6.18 19.15
N LEU A 361 4.70 -6.21 18.04
CA LEU A 361 4.61 -5.08 17.11
C LEU A 361 4.02 -3.84 17.79
N LEU A 362 3.03 -4.01 18.68
CA LEU A 362 2.46 -2.91 19.46
C LEU A 362 3.30 -2.56 20.68
N ASP A 363 3.88 -3.57 21.32
CA ASP A 363 4.73 -3.36 22.49
C ASP A 363 5.92 -2.48 22.12
N TYR A 364 6.48 -2.61 20.92
CA TYR A 364 7.47 -1.67 20.40
C TYR A 364 7.04 -0.21 20.57
N TYR A 365 5.84 0.16 20.10
CA TYR A 365 5.35 1.53 20.22
C TYR A 365 5.08 1.93 21.67
N ARG A 366 4.55 1.01 22.49
CA ARG A 366 4.33 1.23 23.95
C ARG A 366 5.63 1.46 24.72
N GLN A 367 6.74 0.89 24.27
CA GLN A 367 8.03 1.05 24.95
C GLN A 367 8.68 2.41 24.62
N LEU A 368 8.34 3.05 23.51
CA LEU A 368 8.97 4.31 23.06
C LEU A 368 8.96 5.42 24.13
N PRO A 369 7.86 5.69 24.87
CA PRO A 369 7.85 6.74 25.89
C PRO A 369 8.78 6.48 27.09
N SER A 370 9.11 5.21 27.35
CA SER A 370 9.91 4.80 28.50
C SER A 370 11.35 4.39 28.16
N SER A 371 11.66 4.23 26.87
CA SER A 371 12.98 3.84 26.37
C SER A 371 13.85 5.06 26.12
N GLY A 372 15.17 4.94 26.28
CA GLY A 372 16.12 6.01 25.96
C GLY A 372 16.27 6.25 24.45
N SER A 373 15.93 5.25 23.62
CA SER A 373 15.90 5.35 22.16
C SER A 373 14.93 4.34 21.55
N TRP A 374 14.62 4.48 20.25
CA TRP A 374 13.77 3.53 19.55
C TRP A 374 14.46 2.16 19.37
N GLU A 375 15.78 2.11 19.29
CA GLU A 375 16.55 0.87 19.23
C GLU A 375 16.44 0.06 20.54
N GLU A 376 16.38 0.75 21.69
CA GLU A 376 16.13 0.12 22.99
C GLU A 376 14.69 -0.40 23.08
N ALA A 377 13.71 0.37 22.60
CA ALA A 377 12.32 -0.08 22.49
C ALA A 377 12.19 -1.31 21.59
N PHE A 378 12.89 -1.31 20.44
CA PHE A 378 12.96 -2.43 19.51
C PHE A 378 13.54 -3.68 20.19
N ALA A 379 14.70 -3.55 20.83
CA ALA A 379 15.35 -4.67 21.50
C ALA A 379 14.48 -5.25 22.62
N THR A 380 13.78 -4.40 23.36
CA THR A 380 12.87 -4.79 24.44
C THR A 380 11.65 -5.52 23.91
N ALA A 381 11.00 -4.99 22.87
CA ALA A 381 9.77 -5.57 22.33
C ALA A 381 10.01 -6.89 21.60
N PHE A 382 11.07 -6.99 20.81
CA PHE A 382 11.34 -8.15 19.96
C PHE A 382 12.34 -9.15 20.55
N GLY A 383 12.94 -8.84 21.71
CA GLY A 383 13.96 -9.67 22.34
C GLY A 383 15.20 -9.88 21.46
N LEU A 384 15.53 -8.89 20.62
CA LEU A 384 16.59 -8.96 19.63
C LEU A 384 17.24 -7.59 19.42
N PRO A 385 18.56 -7.43 19.64
CA PRO A 385 19.26 -6.19 19.30
C PRO A 385 19.11 -5.87 17.81
N LEU A 386 18.95 -4.59 17.47
CA LEU A 386 18.71 -4.15 16.09
C LEU A 386 19.80 -4.62 15.10
N GLY A 387 21.06 -4.64 15.52
CA GLY A 387 22.16 -5.13 14.68
C GLY A 387 22.00 -6.61 14.30
N GLU A 388 21.60 -7.44 15.26
CA GLU A 388 21.33 -8.87 15.04
C GLU A 388 20.06 -9.09 14.22
N PHE A 389 19.05 -8.22 14.40
CA PHE A 389 17.87 -8.20 13.53
C PHE A 389 18.27 -8.02 12.06
N TYR A 390 19.10 -7.03 11.75
CA TYR A 390 19.49 -6.78 10.37
C TYR A 390 20.20 -7.99 9.75
N GLU A 391 21.11 -8.63 10.46
CA GLU A 391 21.79 -9.82 9.94
C GLU A 391 20.82 -10.99 9.73
N ALA A 392 19.96 -11.26 10.71
CA ALA A 392 18.99 -12.36 10.64
C ALA A 392 17.91 -12.13 9.57
N PHE A 393 17.43 -10.90 9.44
CA PHE A 393 16.43 -10.52 8.45
C PHE A 393 16.99 -10.61 7.03
N GLU A 394 18.21 -10.17 6.76
CA GLU A 394 18.80 -10.32 5.42
C GLU A 394 18.95 -11.79 5.02
N ALA A 395 19.32 -12.66 5.98
CA ALA A 395 19.36 -14.10 5.73
C ALA A 395 17.97 -14.67 5.41
N HIS A 396 16.95 -14.27 6.18
CA HIS A 396 15.56 -14.66 5.91
C HIS A 396 15.06 -14.13 4.57
N ARG A 397 15.32 -12.85 4.25
CA ARG A 397 14.96 -12.22 2.99
C ARG A 397 15.58 -12.96 1.81
N ALA A 398 16.85 -13.34 1.90
CA ALA A 398 17.51 -14.12 0.85
C ALA A 398 16.85 -15.49 0.60
N GLU A 399 16.21 -16.07 1.61
CA GLU A 399 15.46 -17.32 1.50
C GLU A 399 14.06 -17.11 0.88
N VAL A 400 13.29 -16.16 1.40
CA VAL A 400 11.87 -15.98 1.01
C VAL A 400 11.67 -15.10 -0.22
N ALA A 401 12.60 -14.18 -0.45
CA ALA A 401 12.58 -13.17 -1.51
C ALA A 401 13.99 -13.02 -2.12
N PRO A 402 14.57 -14.10 -2.70
CA PRO A 402 15.92 -14.04 -3.25
C PRO A 402 16.00 -12.92 -4.27
N ALA A 403 16.99 -12.04 -4.11
CA ALA A 403 17.24 -10.94 -5.04
C ALA A 403 17.33 -11.52 -6.45
N LEU A 404 16.50 -11.02 -7.35
CA LEU A 404 16.57 -11.46 -8.74
C LEU A 404 17.86 -10.87 -9.34
N PRO A 405 18.78 -11.64 -9.96
CA PRO A 405 20.14 -11.18 -10.29
C PRO A 405 20.32 -10.00 -11.28
N HIS A 406 19.26 -9.31 -11.68
CA HIS A 406 19.13 -8.74 -13.02
C HIS A 406 18.60 -7.28 -13.06
N LEU A 407 18.41 -6.63 -11.91
CA LEU A 407 18.16 -5.19 -11.78
C LEU A 407 19.08 -4.53 -10.73
N THR A 408 20.28 -5.09 -10.53
CA THR A 408 21.30 -4.41 -9.73
C THR A 408 21.85 -3.27 -10.57
N ASP A 409 21.66 -2.01 -10.13
CA ASP A 409 22.09 -0.73 -10.75
C ASP A 409 23.61 -0.60 -11.05
N GLU A 410 24.37 -1.69 -11.01
CA GLU A 410 25.81 -1.75 -11.25
C GLU A 410 26.18 -2.61 -12.47
N VAL A 411 25.19 -3.15 -13.22
CA VAL A 411 25.50 -4.02 -14.37
C VAL A 411 25.39 -3.24 -15.67
N VAL A 412 26.54 -2.70 -16.09
CA VAL A 412 26.72 -2.00 -17.38
C VAL A 412 26.43 -2.89 -18.60
N LYS A 413 26.22 -4.20 -18.41
CA LYS A 413 26.01 -5.18 -19.48
C LYS A 413 24.69 -5.93 -19.33
N PRO A 414 24.03 -6.30 -20.44
CA PRO A 414 22.81 -7.08 -20.37
C PRO A 414 23.05 -8.46 -19.76
N VAL A 415 22.09 -8.93 -18.95
CA VAL A 415 22.21 -10.18 -18.18
C VAL A 415 21.33 -11.27 -18.80
N ALA A 416 21.92 -12.40 -19.16
CA ALA A 416 21.18 -13.61 -19.50
C ALA A 416 20.82 -14.39 -18.23
N VAL A 417 19.53 -14.54 -17.94
CA VAL A 417 19.03 -15.33 -16.81
C VAL A 417 18.50 -16.66 -17.29
N PHE A 418 19.12 -17.76 -16.88
CA PHE A 418 18.75 -19.10 -17.35
C PHE A 418 17.77 -19.80 -16.38
N LEU A 419 16.57 -20.07 -16.87
CA LEU A 419 15.48 -20.74 -16.17
C LEU A 419 15.50 -22.25 -16.46
N GLY A 420 15.84 -23.04 -15.44
CA GLY A 420 15.92 -24.50 -15.53
C GLY A 420 17.24 -25.02 -16.13
N ASP A 421 17.19 -26.23 -16.68
CA ASP A 421 18.38 -26.98 -17.11
C ASP A 421 18.86 -26.59 -18.52
N VAL A 422 19.22 -25.32 -18.71
CA VAL A 422 19.91 -24.87 -19.94
C VAL A 422 21.37 -25.33 -19.90
N PRO A 423 21.89 -26.06 -20.91
CA PRO A 423 23.28 -26.51 -20.94
C PRO A 423 24.29 -25.36 -20.89
N GLU A 424 25.39 -25.52 -20.16
CA GLU A 424 26.40 -24.47 -19.94
C GLU A 424 26.98 -23.92 -21.26
N GLU A 425 27.16 -24.76 -22.28
CA GLU A 425 27.61 -24.34 -23.61
C GLU A 425 26.61 -23.38 -24.29
N THR A 426 25.31 -23.70 -24.19
CA THR A 426 24.23 -22.85 -24.68
C THR A 426 24.17 -21.54 -23.89
N ARG A 427 24.37 -21.57 -22.57
CA ARG A 427 24.44 -20.37 -21.73
C ARG A 427 25.57 -19.44 -22.17
N ALA A 428 26.76 -19.99 -22.36
CA ALA A 428 27.93 -19.24 -22.81
C ALA A 428 27.75 -18.66 -24.21
N THR A 429 27.10 -19.39 -25.13
CA THR A 429 26.81 -18.90 -26.49
C THR A 429 25.82 -17.72 -26.46
N LEU A 430 24.72 -17.84 -25.71
CA LEU A 430 23.70 -16.79 -25.62
C LEU A 430 24.23 -15.53 -24.93
N GLN A 431 25.00 -15.68 -23.84
CA GLN A 431 25.64 -14.53 -23.20
C GLN A 431 26.63 -13.85 -24.14
N LYS A 432 27.45 -14.62 -24.87
CA LYS A 432 28.38 -14.06 -25.86
C LYS A 432 27.65 -13.31 -26.97
N GLU A 433 26.52 -13.82 -27.44
CA GLU A 433 25.71 -13.14 -28.46
C GLU A 433 25.14 -11.82 -27.92
N MET A 434 24.59 -11.82 -26.70
CA MET A 434 24.12 -10.60 -26.04
C MET A 434 25.22 -9.57 -25.87
N ASP A 435 26.41 -9.99 -25.42
CA ASP A 435 27.58 -9.14 -25.30
C ASP A 435 28.00 -8.58 -26.67
N THR A 436 27.92 -9.37 -27.74
CA THR A 436 28.27 -8.94 -29.10
C THR A 436 27.28 -7.88 -29.63
N VAL A 437 25.98 -8.07 -29.41
CA VAL A 437 24.95 -7.08 -29.77
C VAL A 437 25.15 -5.79 -28.98
N HIS A 438 25.39 -5.92 -27.67
CA HIS A 438 25.67 -4.81 -26.78
C HIS A 438 26.88 -3.99 -27.22
N ASP A 439 28.01 -4.65 -27.44
CA ASP A 439 29.26 -4.01 -27.84
C ASP A 439 29.11 -3.36 -29.24
N PHE A 440 28.39 -4.00 -30.17
CA PHE A 440 28.05 -3.39 -31.47
C PHE A 440 27.26 -2.08 -31.30
N LEU A 441 26.28 -2.05 -30.40
CA LEU A 441 25.43 -0.87 -30.20
C LEU A 441 26.22 0.29 -29.59
N ILE A 442 27.12 0.00 -28.65
CA ILE A 442 28.04 0.98 -28.07
C ILE A 442 29.03 1.49 -29.13
N GLU A 443 29.73 0.58 -29.82
CA GLU A 443 30.80 0.95 -30.75
C GLU A 443 30.27 1.72 -31.96
N ARG A 444 29.14 1.30 -32.52
CA ARG A 444 28.60 1.89 -33.75
C ARG A 444 27.83 3.17 -33.50
N PHE A 445 27.09 3.25 -32.40
CA PHE A 445 26.15 4.34 -32.16
C PHE A 445 26.48 5.20 -30.94
N GLY A 446 27.50 4.86 -30.16
CA GLY A 446 27.83 5.57 -28.92
C GLY A 446 26.72 5.51 -27.87
N ALA A 447 25.85 4.49 -27.95
CA ALA A 447 24.72 4.34 -27.06
C ALA A 447 25.18 3.68 -25.76
N GLU A 448 25.17 4.40 -24.64
CA GLU A 448 25.30 3.79 -23.30
C GLU A 448 23.97 3.09 -22.97
N PRO A 449 23.93 1.75 -22.90
CA PRO A 449 22.69 1.02 -22.78
C PRO A 449 21.99 1.24 -21.44
N ALA A 450 20.67 1.28 -21.46
CA ALA A 450 19.87 1.03 -20.27
C ALA A 450 19.90 -0.48 -19.95
N GLU A 451 20.00 -0.80 -18.66
CA GLU A 451 20.06 -2.18 -18.17
C GLU A 451 18.84 -2.99 -18.66
N TYR A 452 19.09 -4.18 -19.22
CA TYR A 452 18.02 -5.10 -19.59
C TYR A 452 18.43 -6.56 -19.45
N SER A 453 17.44 -7.38 -19.17
CA SER A 453 17.65 -8.79 -18.85
C SER A 453 16.89 -9.72 -19.78
N VAL A 454 17.54 -10.80 -20.23
CA VAL A 454 16.88 -11.80 -21.08
C VAL A 454 16.85 -13.13 -20.35
N TYR A 455 15.64 -13.57 -20.02
CA TYR A 455 15.33 -14.82 -19.37
C TYR A 455 15.18 -15.94 -20.39
N PHE A 456 16.15 -16.85 -20.44
CA PHE A 456 16.11 -18.02 -21.30
C PHE A 456 15.62 -19.23 -20.53
N GLY A 457 14.58 -19.92 -20.99
CA GLY A 457 14.21 -21.21 -20.42
C GLY A 457 14.33 -22.33 -21.44
N ALA A 458 14.65 -23.53 -20.95
CA ALA A 458 14.74 -24.72 -21.80
C ALA A 458 13.41 -25.06 -22.50
N THR A 459 12.28 -24.62 -21.93
CA THR A 459 10.94 -24.80 -22.50
C THR A 459 10.09 -23.55 -22.33
N TRP A 460 9.09 -23.39 -23.20
CA TRP A 460 8.04 -22.38 -23.01
C TRP A 460 7.29 -22.54 -21.68
N GLY A 461 7.17 -23.75 -21.14
CA GLY A 461 6.55 -23.99 -19.84
C GLY A 461 7.28 -23.28 -18.70
N ALA A 462 8.61 -23.43 -18.65
CA ALA A 462 9.46 -22.78 -17.65
C ALA A 462 9.41 -21.25 -17.79
N VAL A 463 9.54 -20.77 -19.03
CA VAL A 463 9.48 -19.35 -19.39
C VAL A 463 8.13 -18.73 -19.03
N SER A 464 7.02 -19.31 -19.49
CA SER A 464 5.68 -18.77 -19.27
C SER A 464 5.27 -18.82 -17.80
N GLN A 465 5.73 -19.80 -17.03
CA GLN A 465 5.53 -19.82 -15.58
C GLN A 465 6.30 -18.70 -14.90
N HIS A 466 7.56 -18.47 -15.27
CA HIS A 466 8.34 -17.37 -14.73
C HIS A 466 7.78 -16.01 -15.13
N ALA A 467 7.44 -15.82 -16.40
CA ALA A 467 6.75 -14.62 -16.90
C ALA A 467 5.42 -14.40 -16.19
N ARG A 468 4.65 -15.46 -15.89
CA ARG A 468 3.44 -15.37 -15.07
C ARG A 468 3.75 -14.98 -13.63
N ARG A 469 4.86 -15.41 -13.04
CA ARG A 469 5.27 -14.97 -11.69
C ARG A 469 5.68 -13.49 -11.70
N LEU A 470 6.42 -13.06 -12.73
CA LEU A 470 6.75 -11.66 -12.95
C LEU A 470 5.49 -10.81 -13.18
N SER A 471 4.53 -11.30 -13.97
CA SER A 471 3.31 -10.56 -14.34
C SER A 471 2.16 -10.65 -13.33
N ALA A 472 2.07 -11.72 -12.53
CA ALA A 472 1.05 -11.89 -11.49
C ALA A 472 1.35 -11.07 -10.23
N ASN A 473 2.49 -10.40 -10.20
CA ASN A 473 2.76 -9.36 -9.24
C ASN A 473 1.80 -8.18 -9.53
N PRO A 474 0.89 -7.79 -8.62
CA PRO A 474 -0.14 -6.76 -8.88
C PRO A 474 0.43 -5.38 -9.25
N TRP A 475 1.70 -5.14 -8.91
CA TRP A 475 2.43 -3.94 -9.30
C TRP A 475 2.90 -3.96 -10.76
N TRP A 476 3.16 -5.16 -11.28
CA TRP A 476 3.26 -5.33 -12.71
C TRP A 476 1.85 -5.23 -13.29
N ASP A 477 0.78 -5.77 -12.71
CA ASP A 477 -0.54 -5.74 -13.36
C ASP A 477 -1.06 -4.32 -13.72
N ASP A 478 -0.73 -3.23 -13.00
CA ASP A 478 -1.10 -1.86 -13.40
C ASP A 478 -0.07 -1.18 -14.34
N ARG A 479 1.26 -1.40 -14.15
CA ARG A 479 2.34 -0.97 -15.08
C ARG A 479 2.53 -1.87 -16.31
N VAL A 480 1.93 -3.04 -16.32
CA VAL A 480 2.01 -4.06 -17.36
C VAL A 480 0.66 -4.09 -18.03
N ARG A 481 -0.52 -4.09 -17.41
CA ARG A 481 -1.76 -3.97 -18.22
C ARG A 481 -1.83 -2.68 -19.04
N ARG A 482 -1.28 -1.56 -18.54
CA ARG A 482 -1.25 -0.29 -19.29
C ARG A 482 -0.24 -0.25 -20.44
N TYR A 483 0.85 -1.04 -20.35
CA TYR A 483 2.03 -0.96 -21.24
C TYR A 483 2.43 -2.32 -21.86
N SER A 484 1.73 -3.40 -21.50
CA SER A 484 1.82 -4.70 -22.15
C SER A 484 0.98 -4.63 -23.39
N LEU A 485 1.63 -4.19 -24.45
CA LEU A 485 1.29 -4.73 -25.74
C LEU A 485 1.56 -6.24 -25.63
N PRO A 486 0.58 -7.12 -25.93
CA PRO A 486 0.92 -8.48 -26.24
C PRO A 486 1.88 -8.38 -27.41
N LEU A 487 3.16 -8.62 -27.17
CA LEU A 487 4.13 -8.73 -28.24
C LEU A 487 3.58 -9.74 -29.21
N THR A 488 3.42 -9.30 -30.45
CA THR A 488 3.53 -10.25 -31.54
C THR A 488 4.99 -10.71 -31.56
N TRP A 489 5.21 -12.00 -31.33
CA TRP A 489 5.48 -12.98 -32.37
C TRP A 489 5.63 -14.35 -31.69
N GLU A 490 4.85 -15.31 -32.20
CA GLU A 490 4.57 -16.66 -31.68
C GLU A 490 4.24 -16.72 -30.17
N PRO A 491 2.97 -17.00 -29.78
CA PRO A 491 2.54 -17.22 -28.39
C PRO A 491 3.31 -18.30 -27.61
N ARG A 492 4.36 -18.88 -28.20
CA ARG A 492 5.12 -20.03 -27.73
C ARG A 492 6.63 -19.78 -27.57
N CYS A 493 7.18 -18.63 -28.03
CA CYS A 493 8.65 -18.50 -28.12
C CYS A 493 9.28 -17.36 -27.33
N SER A 494 8.70 -16.17 -27.35
CA SER A 494 9.24 -15.04 -26.60
C SER A 494 8.16 -14.12 -26.08
N ARG A 495 8.43 -13.49 -24.94
CA ARG A 495 7.61 -12.42 -24.37
C ARG A 495 8.52 -11.39 -23.73
N GLY A 496 8.80 -10.33 -24.46
CA GLY A 496 9.40 -9.09 -23.97
C GLY A 496 8.45 -8.21 -23.16
N PHE A 497 9.04 -7.45 -22.25
CA PHE A 497 8.49 -6.30 -21.56
C PHE A 497 9.60 -5.26 -21.44
N THR A 498 9.28 -4.10 -20.89
CA THR A 498 10.30 -3.11 -20.57
C THR A 498 11.26 -3.65 -19.51
N GLY A 499 12.57 -3.54 -19.76
CA GLY A 499 13.61 -3.96 -18.82
C GLY A 499 13.90 -5.46 -18.83
N TRP A 500 13.01 -6.29 -19.39
CA TRP A 500 13.27 -7.72 -19.49
C TRP A 500 12.53 -8.42 -20.63
N MET A 501 13.12 -9.49 -21.15
CA MET A 501 12.50 -10.41 -22.10
C MET A 501 12.55 -11.83 -21.57
N VAL A 502 11.55 -12.65 -21.88
CA VAL A 502 11.68 -14.11 -21.76
C VAL A 502 11.72 -14.77 -23.13
N HIS A 503 12.53 -15.82 -23.30
CA HIS A 503 12.66 -16.61 -24.54
C HIS A 503 12.83 -18.11 -24.23
N ALA A 504 12.15 -18.96 -25.01
CA ALA A 504 12.20 -20.41 -24.90
C ALA A 504 13.14 -21.02 -25.95
N LEU A 505 14.10 -21.83 -25.49
CA LEU A 505 15.17 -22.40 -26.34
C LEU A 505 14.71 -23.60 -27.18
N ASP A 506 13.59 -24.23 -26.84
CA ASP A 506 12.99 -25.33 -27.61
C ASP A 506 12.19 -24.85 -28.82
N CYS A 507 12.25 -23.57 -29.14
CA CYS A 507 11.59 -23.01 -30.31
C CYS A 507 12.33 -23.31 -31.61
N GLU A 508 11.56 -23.63 -32.66
CA GLU A 508 12.09 -23.88 -34.01
C GLU A 508 12.76 -22.63 -34.61
N ARG A 509 12.37 -21.44 -34.15
CA ARG A 509 13.00 -20.18 -34.50
C ARG A 509 13.98 -19.77 -33.39
N PRO A 510 15.29 -19.71 -33.68
CA PRO A 510 16.24 -19.12 -32.74
C PRO A 510 15.85 -17.67 -32.48
N LEU A 511 16.16 -17.16 -31.27
CA LEU A 511 16.01 -15.74 -30.98
C LEU A 511 16.81 -14.96 -32.00
N ASP A 512 16.13 -14.21 -32.87
CA ASP A 512 16.81 -13.42 -33.87
C ASP A 512 17.39 -12.15 -33.25
N HIS A 513 18.47 -11.64 -33.83
CA HIS A 513 19.11 -10.40 -33.38
C HIS A 513 18.13 -9.22 -33.37
N GLN A 514 17.09 -9.26 -34.22
CA GLN A 514 16.04 -8.25 -34.27
C GLN A 514 15.23 -8.21 -32.97
N SER A 515 14.95 -9.35 -32.35
CA SER A 515 14.24 -9.43 -31.06
C SER A 515 15.07 -8.82 -29.92
N TYR A 516 16.37 -9.12 -29.86
CA TYR A 516 17.29 -8.48 -28.90
C TYR A 516 17.33 -6.97 -29.07
N ILE A 517 17.49 -6.51 -30.31
CA ILE A 517 17.61 -5.10 -30.66
C ILE A 517 16.31 -4.33 -30.44
N ASN A 518 15.15 -4.97 -30.66
CA ASN A 518 13.86 -4.37 -30.37
C ASN A 518 13.67 -4.18 -28.86
N SER A 519 14.01 -5.19 -28.05
CA SER A 519 14.01 -5.04 -26.60
C SER A 519 14.99 -3.97 -26.11
N TYR A 520 16.17 -3.89 -26.74
CA TYR A 520 17.18 -2.88 -26.44
C TYR A 520 16.72 -1.45 -26.78
N LEU A 521 16.20 -1.21 -27.98
CA LEU A 521 15.66 0.11 -28.34
C LEU A 521 14.53 0.51 -27.42
N ARG A 522 13.69 -0.45 -27.01
CA ARG A 522 12.65 -0.20 -26.02
C ARG A 522 13.22 0.09 -24.64
N THR A 523 14.30 -0.53 -24.17
CA THR A 523 14.86 -0.14 -22.86
C THR A 523 15.42 1.28 -22.90
N LEU A 524 16.06 1.69 -24.01
CA LEU A 524 16.47 3.08 -24.22
C LEU A 524 15.29 4.06 -24.30
N LEU A 525 14.19 3.65 -24.93
CA LEU A 525 12.98 4.47 -25.06
C LEU A 525 12.12 4.49 -23.79
N VAL A 526 12.25 3.51 -22.89
CA VAL A 526 11.28 3.25 -21.81
C VAL A 526 11.87 3.34 -20.40
N ASP A 527 13.13 3.76 -20.24
CA ASP A 527 13.65 4.24 -18.93
C ASP A 527 12.86 5.46 -18.35
N LYS A 528 11.74 5.82 -18.99
CA LYS A 528 10.88 6.94 -18.64
C LYS A 528 9.36 6.64 -18.72
N GLU A 529 8.90 5.38 -18.72
CA GLU A 529 7.47 4.98 -18.80
C GLU A 529 6.71 5.41 -20.10
N GLN A 530 7.21 5.09 -21.32
CA GLN A 530 6.89 5.88 -22.55
C GLN A 530 6.39 5.15 -23.83
N ASP A 531 5.47 4.18 -23.78
CA ASP A 531 4.90 3.51 -24.99
C ASP A 531 4.07 4.43 -25.95
N SER A 532 4.13 5.74 -25.78
CA SER A 532 3.43 6.66 -26.68
C SER A 532 4.26 7.86 -27.12
N LEU A 533 5.51 8.01 -26.68
CA LEU A 533 6.26 9.23 -27.00
C LEU A 533 6.75 9.23 -28.44
N SER A 534 7.30 8.12 -28.92
CA SER A 534 7.74 8.03 -30.31
C SER A 534 6.60 7.55 -31.21
N PRO A 535 6.47 8.06 -32.44
CA PRO A 535 5.75 7.36 -33.48
C PRO A 535 6.28 5.92 -33.60
N MET A 536 5.38 4.93 -33.58
CA MET A 536 5.77 3.51 -33.62
C MET A 536 6.58 3.17 -34.87
N TRP A 537 6.37 3.85 -36.00
CA TRP A 537 7.15 3.60 -37.22
C TRP A 537 8.63 3.92 -37.02
N ILE A 538 8.99 4.89 -36.16
CA ILE A 538 10.38 5.16 -35.81
C ILE A 538 10.94 4.03 -34.95
N GLU A 539 10.17 3.54 -33.96
CA GLU A 539 10.59 2.43 -33.10
C GLU A 539 10.78 1.13 -33.88
N ALA A 540 9.78 0.73 -34.66
CA ALA A 540 9.77 -0.49 -35.44
C ALA A 540 10.81 -0.43 -36.58
N GLY A 541 10.89 0.72 -37.27
CA GLY A 541 11.88 0.97 -38.30
C GLY A 541 13.30 0.96 -37.75
N GLY A 542 13.52 1.57 -36.58
CA GLY A 542 14.79 1.55 -35.87
C GLY A 542 15.21 0.15 -35.49
N ALA A 543 14.30 -0.66 -34.94
CA ALA A 543 14.60 -2.04 -34.56
C ALA A 543 14.97 -2.91 -35.76
N LEU A 544 14.23 -2.76 -36.86
CA LEU A 544 14.54 -3.44 -38.12
C LEU A 544 15.89 -2.99 -38.69
N TYR A 545 16.15 -1.68 -38.71
CA TYR A 545 17.37 -1.09 -39.26
C TYR A 545 18.61 -1.54 -38.48
N LEU A 546 18.55 -1.46 -37.15
CA LEU A 546 19.64 -1.91 -36.28
C LEU A 546 19.87 -3.42 -36.41
N GLY A 547 18.79 -4.20 -36.52
CA GLY A 547 18.87 -5.65 -36.73
C GLY A 547 19.55 -6.03 -38.04
N ILE A 548 19.25 -5.32 -39.13
CA ILE A 548 19.93 -5.48 -40.40
C ILE A 548 21.39 -5.03 -40.28
N SER A 549 21.63 -3.84 -39.71
CA SER A 549 22.98 -3.26 -39.55
C SER A 549 23.92 -4.19 -38.78
N PHE A 550 23.42 -4.85 -37.74
CA PHE A 550 24.17 -5.85 -36.97
C PHE A 550 24.56 -7.05 -37.82
N ARG A 551 23.64 -7.61 -38.60
CA ARG A 551 23.92 -8.75 -39.50
C ARG A 551 24.90 -8.36 -40.62
N SER A 552 24.72 -7.17 -41.19
CA SER A 552 25.53 -6.63 -42.27
C SER A 552 26.96 -6.28 -41.85
N ALA A 553 27.21 -5.98 -40.57
CA ALA A 553 28.54 -5.69 -40.04
C ALA A 553 29.58 -6.80 -40.28
N GLY A 554 29.12 -8.03 -40.60
CA GLY A 554 29.98 -9.18 -40.88
C GLY A 554 30.38 -9.40 -42.34
N ALA A 555 29.62 -8.95 -43.37
CA ALA A 555 29.94 -9.30 -44.76
C ALA A 555 29.10 -8.65 -45.89
N THR A 556 27.94 -8.05 -45.63
CA THR A 556 26.97 -7.65 -46.67
C THR A 556 26.66 -6.16 -46.62
N ASP A 557 26.46 -5.55 -47.79
CA ASP A 557 25.97 -4.18 -47.89
C ASP A 557 24.54 -4.11 -47.32
N ILE A 558 24.24 -3.08 -46.54
CA ILE A 558 22.88 -2.86 -46.01
C ILE A 558 21.87 -2.75 -47.16
N ASP A 559 22.30 -2.24 -48.32
CA ASP A 559 21.48 -2.08 -49.51
C ASP A 559 20.93 -3.43 -50.02
N ASP A 560 21.69 -4.52 -49.90
CA ASP A 560 21.27 -5.86 -50.34
C ASP A 560 20.15 -6.43 -49.44
N GLU A 561 20.21 -6.16 -48.13
CA GLU A 561 19.20 -6.59 -47.16
C GLU A 561 17.91 -5.74 -47.25
N LEU A 562 17.98 -4.53 -47.81
CA LEU A 562 16.82 -3.66 -48.00
C LEU A 562 15.98 -4.03 -49.23
N VAL A 563 16.53 -4.77 -50.20
CA VAL A 563 15.84 -5.12 -51.47
C VAL A 563 14.44 -5.73 -51.27
N PRO A 564 14.22 -6.69 -50.34
CA PRO A 564 12.89 -7.24 -50.10
C PRO A 564 11.90 -6.18 -49.60
N SER A 565 12.34 -5.26 -48.74
CA SER A 565 11.52 -4.18 -48.19
C SER A 565 11.19 -3.14 -49.25
N ILE A 566 12.15 -2.77 -50.11
CA ILE A 566 11.93 -1.88 -51.27
C ILE A 566 10.81 -2.42 -52.16
N ARG A 567 10.83 -3.73 -52.46
CA ARG A 567 9.79 -4.36 -53.29
C ARG A 567 8.40 -4.27 -52.65
N VAL A 568 8.30 -4.44 -51.33
CA VAL A 568 7.03 -4.31 -50.61
C VAL A 568 6.55 -2.85 -50.63
N VAL A 569 7.45 -1.90 -50.35
CA VAL A 569 7.12 -0.47 -50.32
C VAL A 569 6.67 0.07 -51.68
N GLN A 570 7.19 -0.45 -52.79
CA GLN A 570 6.75 -0.05 -54.13
C GLN A 570 5.36 -0.58 -54.52
N GLN A 571 4.92 -1.66 -53.88
CA GLN A 571 3.57 -2.21 -54.06
C GLN A 571 2.55 -1.51 -53.17
N SER A 572 3.01 -0.79 -52.15
CA SER A 572 2.19 0.02 -51.26
C SER A 572 1.68 1.28 -51.97
N THR A 573 0.37 1.51 -51.88
CA THR A 573 -0.24 2.80 -52.29
C THR A 573 -0.50 3.72 -51.10
N VAL A 574 -0.22 3.27 -49.87
CA VAL A 574 -0.53 4.01 -48.65
C VAL A 574 0.68 4.86 -48.26
N PRO A 575 0.54 6.18 -48.04
CA PRO A 575 1.65 7.00 -47.57
C PRO A 575 1.97 6.68 -46.11
N LEU A 576 3.23 6.87 -45.71
CA LEU A 576 3.66 6.59 -44.32
C LEU A 576 2.87 7.42 -43.30
N GLU A 577 2.50 8.66 -43.65
CA GLU A 577 1.70 9.56 -42.82
C GLU A 577 0.33 8.96 -42.45
N GLU A 578 -0.31 8.22 -43.35
CA GLU A 578 -1.61 7.56 -43.07
C GLU A 578 -1.45 6.35 -42.14
N LEU A 579 -0.26 5.75 -42.10
CA LEU A 579 0.06 4.61 -41.24
C LEU A 579 0.56 5.07 -39.85
N ALA A 580 1.09 6.29 -39.72
CA ALA A 580 1.65 6.79 -38.48
C ALA A 580 0.64 6.91 -37.31
N PRO A 581 -0.64 7.33 -37.49
CA PRO A 581 -1.64 7.37 -36.43
C PRO A 581 -2.28 6.01 -36.12
N THR A 582 -2.41 5.13 -37.13
CA THR A 582 -3.07 3.81 -37.01
C THR A 582 -2.16 2.77 -36.38
N ALA A 583 -0.86 3.03 -36.36
CA ALA A 583 0.16 2.30 -35.63
C ALA A 583 0.03 2.33 -34.08
N SER A 584 -1.01 2.94 -33.51
CA SER A 584 -1.30 2.70 -32.09
C SER A 584 -1.81 1.28 -31.90
N PHE A 585 -0.95 0.41 -31.36
CA PHE A 585 -1.13 -1.02 -31.08
C PHE A 585 -2.38 -1.41 -30.26
N ARG A 586 -3.23 -0.45 -29.86
CA ARG A 586 -4.39 -0.63 -28.97
C ARG A 586 -5.58 -1.39 -29.58
N ARG A 587 -5.64 -1.60 -30.91
CA ARG A 587 -6.79 -2.29 -31.54
C ARG A 587 -6.37 -3.54 -32.31
N LYS A 588 -6.33 -4.66 -31.59
CA LYS A 588 -6.32 -6.07 -32.04
C LYS A 588 -4.97 -6.57 -32.56
N GLY A 589 -4.33 -7.44 -31.76
CA GLY A 589 -3.02 -8.03 -32.00
C GLY A 589 -2.95 -9.02 -33.18
N HIS A 590 -3.15 -8.52 -34.41
CA HIS A 590 -2.95 -9.28 -35.63
C HIS A 590 -1.95 -8.55 -36.54
N TRP A 591 -0.66 -8.83 -36.34
CA TRP A 591 0.38 -8.58 -37.33
C TRP A 591 0.39 -9.67 -38.44
N GLU A 592 -0.63 -10.53 -38.53
CA GLU A 592 -0.70 -11.60 -39.54
C GLU A 592 -1.44 -11.19 -40.83
N SER A 593 -2.01 -9.98 -40.91
CA SER A 593 -2.51 -9.44 -42.18
C SER A 593 -1.35 -8.93 -43.04
N GLY A 594 -1.51 -8.94 -44.36
CA GLY A 594 -0.50 -8.44 -45.31
C GLY A 594 -0.02 -7.00 -45.00
N ASP A 595 -0.84 -6.21 -44.31
CA ASP A 595 -0.58 -4.83 -43.90
C ASP A 595 0.64 -4.70 -42.96
N SER A 596 0.96 -5.75 -42.20
CA SER A 596 2.01 -5.72 -41.18
C SER A 596 3.42 -5.69 -41.80
N ARG A 597 3.59 -6.43 -42.90
CA ARG A 597 4.82 -6.50 -43.69
C ARG A 597 5.05 -5.18 -44.41
N GLU A 598 3.98 -4.56 -44.90
CA GLU A 598 3.99 -3.25 -45.55
C GLU A 598 4.40 -2.15 -44.57
N ILE A 599 3.78 -2.10 -43.39
CA ILE A 599 4.13 -1.13 -42.32
C ILE A 599 5.59 -1.31 -41.90
N GLY A 600 6.05 -2.55 -41.67
CA GLY A 600 7.43 -2.82 -41.28
C GLY A 600 8.44 -2.38 -42.36
N ALA A 601 8.16 -2.68 -43.63
CA ALA A 601 9.01 -2.29 -44.74
C ALA A 601 9.06 -0.76 -44.93
N LEU A 602 7.92 -0.07 -44.82
CA LEU A 602 7.84 1.40 -44.86
C LEU A 602 8.59 2.03 -43.70
N SER A 603 8.40 1.51 -42.48
CA SER A 603 9.07 1.98 -41.27
C SER A 603 10.59 1.84 -41.38
N LEU A 604 11.06 0.68 -41.87
CA LEU A 604 12.48 0.42 -42.07
C LEU A 604 13.09 1.40 -43.09
N LEU A 605 12.48 1.58 -44.26
CA LEU A 605 12.99 2.51 -45.27
C LEU A 605 12.94 3.97 -44.82
N ALA A 606 11.91 4.33 -44.04
CA ALA A 606 11.79 5.64 -43.43
C ALA A 606 12.95 5.95 -42.49
N VAL A 607 13.28 5.00 -41.62
CA VAL A 607 14.40 5.14 -40.68
C VAL A 607 15.74 5.08 -41.42
N ASP A 608 15.94 4.18 -42.37
CA ASP A 608 17.15 4.17 -43.22
C ASP A 608 17.37 5.52 -43.90
N TRP A 609 16.32 6.09 -44.51
CA TRP A 609 16.40 7.41 -45.14
C TRP A 609 16.78 8.52 -44.15
N LEU A 610 16.17 8.54 -42.96
CA LEU A 610 16.50 9.48 -41.90
C LEU A 610 17.96 9.36 -41.49
N LEU A 611 18.47 8.14 -41.30
CA LEU A 611 19.83 7.91 -40.82
C LEU A 611 20.89 8.18 -41.87
N ARG A 612 20.61 7.94 -43.17
CA ARG A 612 21.51 8.38 -44.26
C ARG A 612 21.63 9.90 -44.32
N ARG A 613 20.58 10.62 -43.94
CA ARG A 613 20.55 12.09 -43.96
C ARG A 613 21.19 12.70 -42.72
N ALA A 614 20.78 12.26 -41.53
CA ALA A 614 21.14 12.85 -40.25
C ALA A 614 22.35 12.18 -39.57
N GLY A 615 22.78 11.02 -40.09
CA GLY A 615 23.78 10.15 -39.47
C GLY A 615 23.15 9.12 -38.54
N GLU A 616 23.83 7.98 -38.39
CA GLU A 616 23.35 6.84 -37.59
C GLU A 616 23.13 7.17 -36.10
N GLY A 617 23.89 8.13 -35.55
CA GLY A 617 23.73 8.59 -34.16
C GLY A 617 22.44 9.40 -33.92
N ALA A 618 21.76 9.89 -34.97
CA ALA A 618 20.56 10.71 -34.84
C ALA A 618 19.40 9.95 -34.19
N LEU A 619 19.30 8.63 -34.39
CA LEU A 619 18.27 7.82 -33.73
C LEU A 619 18.40 7.85 -32.21
N PHE A 620 19.62 7.77 -31.69
CA PHE A 620 19.89 7.75 -30.25
C PHE A 620 19.78 9.14 -29.63
N GLU A 621 20.21 10.18 -30.36
CA GLU A 621 19.97 11.56 -29.96
C GLU A 621 18.47 11.86 -29.90
N TYR A 622 17.66 11.33 -30.84
CA TYR A 622 16.20 11.42 -30.79
C TYR A 622 15.65 10.83 -29.49
N VAL A 623 16.03 9.59 -29.15
CA VAL A 623 15.61 8.93 -27.90
C VAL A 623 16.00 9.76 -26.67
N ARG A 624 17.24 10.27 -26.62
CA ARG A 624 17.74 11.09 -25.51
C ARG A 624 16.96 12.40 -25.34
N LEU A 625 16.47 12.97 -26.43
CA LEU A 625 15.73 14.23 -26.46
C LEU A 625 14.24 14.09 -26.15
N LEU A 626 13.70 12.87 -26.07
CA LEU A 626 12.31 12.66 -25.68
C LEU A 626 12.05 13.22 -24.26
N PRO A 627 10.95 13.97 -24.04
CA PRO A 627 10.64 14.57 -22.74
C PRO A 627 10.43 13.49 -21.67
N ASP A 628 10.53 13.85 -20.38
CA ASP A 628 10.10 12.96 -19.29
C ASP A 628 8.56 12.86 -19.21
N GLU A 629 8.06 11.89 -18.44
CA GLU A 629 6.62 11.62 -18.30
C GLU A 629 5.83 12.82 -17.77
N ASN A 630 6.37 13.48 -16.74
CA ASN A 630 5.74 14.63 -16.09
C ASN A 630 5.53 15.80 -17.07
N THR A 631 6.50 16.01 -17.96
CA THR A 631 6.43 17.06 -18.99
C THR A 631 5.38 16.72 -20.06
N ARG A 632 5.11 15.44 -20.31
CA ARG A 632 4.24 15.00 -21.40
C ARG A 632 2.76 14.88 -21.05
N LEU A 633 2.39 14.67 -19.79
CA LEU A 633 0.97 14.79 -19.39
C LEU A 633 0.37 16.16 -19.75
N LEU A 634 1.24 17.15 -20.02
CA LEU A 634 0.90 18.49 -20.45
C LEU A 634 0.95 18.69 -21.98
N ASP A 635 1.64 17.84 -22.75
CA ASP A 635 1.79 17.97 -24.21
C ASP A 635 1.93 16.61 -24.96
N PRO A 636 0.85 16.13 -25.63
CA PRO A 636 0.87 14.91 -26.43
C PRO A 636 1.81 14.93 -27.65
N GLN A 637 2.21 16.11 -28.13
CA GLN A 637 3.09 16.30 -29.29
C GLN A 637 4.56 16.49 -28.91
N GLY A 638 4.92 16.29 -27.63
CA GLY A 638 6.26 16.54 -27.09
C GLY A 638 7.43 15.79 -27.76
N TRP A 639 7.17 14.86 -28.69
CA TRP A 639 8.19 14.17 -29.49
C TRP A 639 8.60 14.90 -30.76
N GLN A 640 7.74 15.76 -31.32
CA GLN A 640 8.06 16.48 -32.56
C GLN A 640 9.27 17.41 -32.39
N PRO A 641 9.44 18.14 -31.27
CA PRO A 641 10.66 18.91 -31.02
C PRO A 641 11.91 18.03 -30.91
N ALA A 642 11.80 16.85 -30.30
CA ALA A 642 12.91 15.89 -30.23
C ALA A 642 13.28 15.37 -31.63
N PHE A 643 12.27 15.06 -32.45
CA PHE A 643 12.43 14.65 -33.85
C PHE A 643 13.14 15.74 -34.66
N GLU A 644 12.63 16.97 -34.62
CA GLU A 644 13.19 18.08 -35.39
C GLU A 644 14.64 18.36 -35.00
N LYS A 645 14.93 18.33 -33.70
CA LYS A 645 16.29 18.55 -33.20
C LYS A 645 17.25 17.41 -33.57
N ALA A 646 16.82 16.16 -33.50
CA ALA A 646 17.66 15.01 -33.79
C ALA A 646 17.93 14.84 -35.30
N PHE A 647 16.90 15.01 -36.13
CA PHE A 647 16.99 14.73 -37.56
C PHE A 647 17.22 15.99 -38.41
N GLY A 648 16.98 17.19 -37.87
CA GLY A 648 17.16 18.47 -38.56
C GLY A 648 16.05 18.78 -39.58
N LEU A 649 14.85 18.25 -39.36
CA LEU A 649 13.66 18.52 -40.18
C LEU A 649 12.36 18.37 -39.39
N THR A 650 11.35 19.16 -39.74
CA THR A 650 10.00 19.02 -39.18
C THR A 650 9.35 17.71 -39.66
N ILE A 651 8.36 17.21 -38.93
CA ILE A 651 7.65 15.98 -39.32
C ILE A 651 6.90 16.11 -40.65
N ASP A 652 6.32 17.27 -40.95
CA ASP A 652 5.63 17.49 -42.23
C ASP A 652 6.64 17.46 -43.39
N SER A 653 7.80 18.09 -43.19
CA SER A 653 8.89 18.06 -44.17
C SER A 653 9.49 16.67 -44.34
N PHE A 654 9.50 15.86 -43.27
CA PHE A 654 9.87 14.45 -43.33
C PHE A 654 8.94 13.68 -44.27
N TYR A 655 7.62 13.73 -44.04
CA TYR A 655 6.68 12.95 -44.84
C TYR A 655 6.73 13.36 -46.32
N GLU A 656 6.78 14.66 -46.63
CA GLU A 656 6.90 15.13 -48.01
C GLU A 656 8.19 14.61 -48.69
N GLN A 657 9.34 14.74 -48.03
CA GLN A 657 10.62 14.32 -48.60
C GLN A 657 10.76 12.80 -48.69
N PHE A 658 10.24 12.06 -47.72
CA PHE A 658 10.25 10.61 -47.72
C PHE A 658 9.40 10.05 -48.86
N GLU A 659 8.24 10.64 -49.12
CA GLU A 659 7.38 10.24 -50.25
C GLU A 659 8.03 10.52 -51.61
N ALA A 660 8.73 11.66 -51.74
CA ALA A 660 9.54 11.94 -52.92
C ALA A 660 10.67 10.92 -53.08
N TYR A 661 11.36 10.55 -52.00
CA TYR A 661 12.39 9.50 -52.01
C TYR A 661 11.81 8.13 -52.39
N ARG A 662 10.66 7.75 -51.82
CA ARG A 662 9.96 6.50 -52.12
C ARG A 662 9.69 6.35 -53.61
N ALA A 663 9.31 7.43 -54.29
CA ALA A 663 9.09 7.44 -55.74
C ALA A 663 10.37 7.26 -56.59
N THR A 664 11.56 7.46 -56.00
CA THR A 664 12.85 7.28 -56.69
C THR A 664 13.45 5.88 -56.51
N LEU A 665 12.89 5.04 -55.64
CA LEU A 665 13.40 3.69 -55.38
C LEU A 665 13.36 2.85 -56.68
N PRO A 666 14.43 2.08 -56.98
CA PRO A 666 14.57 1.37 -58.25
C PRO A 666 13.47 0.34 -58.43
N VAL A 667 12.67 0.47 -59.51
CA VAL A 667 11.61 -0.49 -59.85
C VAL A 667 12.26 -1.83 -60.22
N PRO A 668 11.87 -2.95 -59.57
CA PRO A 668 12.49 -4.25 -59.76
C PRO A 668 12.29 -4.84 -61.15
#